data_AF-A0A351MKV1-F1
#
_entry.id   AF-A0A351MKV1-F1
#
_cell.length_a   1.000
_cell.length_b   1.000
_cell.length_c   1.000
_cell.angle_alpha   90.00
_cell.angle_beta   90.00
_cell.angle_gamma   90.00
#
_symmetry.space_group_name_H-M   'P 1'
#
loop_
_entity.id
_entity.type
_entity.pdbx_description
1 polymer ?
#
loop_
_entity_poly.entity_id
_entity_poly.type
_entity_poly.pdbx_seq_one_letter_code
_entity_poly.pdbx_strand_id
1 'polypeptide(L)'
;DELLAASFSLGQVAGVDRRRGVQVPYLAGTLFYLPTPGLYTGRWLDWTKSNASRAPQGEAAYHAKTDGTRNPLREEGYVAVSPHLAETLPNLPHPVSPYRELLAPLIVLDIWGHQPGGYAGDADLLRRLKDRGVDHMIIIQHDWQRYGYDVKLPDHLPANPAYGGDEGMKLFGDTARELGYPWSVHENYIDLYPDAPSYEAHLRALEPDGSPALAWFNEGTGVQSYTLKPNHAMRFVQQTSPEIHRRFGTTASYLDVNMSAPPWIHLEHDAGQPLAAMARGRFAWDTELFALLRRAHGGPLLGEGNNHFYWGGRVDGVEAQVAEGELHTPLLDFDLLRLQPQMVNHGMGYLERWFQQGYNANFGTNVGTYTDLDRYRAQTVAYGHAGFIGAALVGREDLVAKEHHLLTGVQRLVHTARPTAIEYWVEDRFVPASVAVALGVTWRQRVRYSNGLTVWVNWAAEPWAIEGHTLPQWGWRASGPGTDVGTALRDGRVVDWARTPEFTYADARTSFLGEAYVRRHARIEPKLARFRYLGGDQIELTYEWHVEQDLDRDYNVLVHFNNDAVSQWGGDHIVFQGDHAAPRPTSTWRAGEVIVDGPHTVTVSPEYDTYDITIGLHDGRRLPLVGPRASLDRILLGRLAVTREGEQVTRVRLVELSDEERAAPEGPDFGERVNPAGTRVEVERLRTDGAARVVWGRRQATVWP
;
A
#
# COMPACT_ATOMS: atom_id res chain seq x y z
N ASP A 1 -5.66 -14.66 47.32
CA ASP A 1 -4.72 -15.20 46.32
C ASP A 1 -5.17 -14.77 44.94
N GLU A 2 -4.38 -13.95 44.27
CA GLU A 2 -4.65 -13.57 42.89
C GLU A 2 -4.28 -14.73 41.96
N LEU A 3 -5.18 -15.09 41.04
CA LEU A 3 -4.93 -16.19 40.10
C LEU A 3 -3.88 -15.73 39.07
N LEU A 4 -2.71 -16.35 39.10
CA LEU A 4 -1.67 -16.16 38.08
C LEU A 4 -1.82 -17.24 37.01
N ALA A 5 -1.86 -16.82 35.75
CA ALA A 5 -1.94 -17.71 34.59
C ALA A 5 -0.80 -17.42 33.62
N ALA A 6 -0.35 -18.43 32.88
CA ALA A 6 0.52 -18.23 31.71
C ALA A 6 -0.31 -17.95 30.45
N SER A 7 -1.51 -18.51 30.37
CA SER A 7 -2.44 -18.32 29.26
C SER A 7 -3.89 -18.51 29.69
N PHE A 8 -4.81 -17.96 28.89
CA PHE A 8 -6.25 -18.15 28.99
C PHE A 8 -6.85 -18.32 27.60
N SER A 9 -7.91 -19.11 27.47
CA SER A 9 -8.63 -19.30 26.21
C SER A 9 -10.12 -19.46 26.46
N LEU A 10 -10.95 -18.88 25.60
CA LEU A 10 -12.38 -19.16 25.52
C LEU A 10 -12.69 -20.55 24.95
N GLY A 11 -11.66 -21.34 24.61
CA GLY A 11 -11.80 -22.67 24.02
C GLY A 11 -12.13 -22.63 22.54
N GLN A 12 -12.39 -23.79 21.94
CA GLN A 12 -12.76 -23.94 20.53
C GLN A 12 -14.13 -24.61 20.41
N VAL A 13 -14.83 -24.33 19.31
CA VAL A 13 -16.06 -25.05 18.95
C VAL A 13 -15.71 -26.51 18.64
N ALA A 14 -16.36 -27.44 19.35
CA ALA A 14 -16.20 -28.89 19.23
C ALA A 14 -17.55 -29.57 18.96
N GLY A 15 -17.52 -30.86 18.58
CA GLY A 15 -18.74 -31.66 18.37
C GLY A 15 -19.48 -31.36 17.06
N VAL A 16 -18.78 -30.87 16.04
CA VAL A 16 -19.33 -30.59 14.70
C VAL A 16 -18.53 -31.34 13.64
N ASP A 17 -19.22 -31.93 12.65
CA ASP A 17 -18.60 -32.80 11.63
C ASP A 17 -17.61 -32.05 10.74
N ARG A 18 -17.92 -30.78 10.41
CA ARG A 18 -17.09 -29.92 9.56
C ARG A 18 -17.12 -28.48 10.06
N ARG A 19 -15.97 -27.81 9.91
CA ARG A 19 -15.78 -26.38 10.22
C ARG A 19 -14.97 -25.75 9.08
N ARG A 20 -15.44 -24.63 8.55
CA ARG A 20 -14.73 -23.85 7.51
C ARG A 20 -14.35 -22.49 8.06
N GLY A 21 -13.07 -22.12 7.97
CA GLY A 21 -12.61 -20.78 8.30
C GLY A 21 -13.20 -19.76 7.32
N VAL A 22 -13.61 -18.62 7.85
CA VAL A 22 -14.06 -17.45 7.09
C VAL A 22 -13.06 -16.35 7.38
N GLN A 23 -12.26 -16.01 6.37
CA GLN A 23 -11.39 -14.84 6.44
C GLN A 23 -12.26 -13.60 6.28
N VAL A 24 -12.11 -12.66 7.19
CA VAL A 24 -12.88 -11.42 7.22
C VAL A 24 -11.87 -10.28 7.07
N PRO A 25 -11.90 -9.54 5.95
CA PRO A 25 -11.03 -8.39 5.74
C PRO A 25 -11.05 -7.43 6.93
N TYR A 26 -9.87 -6.93 7.30
CA TYR A 26 -9.62 -5.98 8.40
C TYR A 26 -9.90 -6.48 9.83
N LEU A 27 -10.43 -7.70 9.96
CA LEU A 27 -10.65 -8.31 11.26
C LEU A 27 -9.48 -9.21 11.64
N ALA A 28 -8.81 -8.89 12.75
CA ALA A 28 -7.80 -9.78 13.30
C ALA A 28 -8.46 -11.04 13.88
N GLY A 29 -8.11 -12.20 13.34
CA GLY A 29 -8.62 -13.51 13.76
C GLY A 29 -9.55 -14.15 12.72
N THR A 30 -10.12 -15.31 13.08
CA THR A 30 -10.89 -16.13 12.13
C THR A 30 -12.29 -16.38 12.66
N LEU A 31 -13.31 -16.12 11.84
CA LEU A 31 -14.66 -16.63 12.08
C LEU A 31 -14.77 -18.05 11.50
N PHE A 32 -15.75 -18.82 11.97
CA PHE A 32 -16.01 -20.14 11.42
C PHE A 32 -17.45 -20.28 10.96
N TYR A 33 -17.64 -20.90 9.79
CA TYR A 33 -18.92 -21.41 9.33
C TYR A 33 -19.01 -22.91 9.62
N LEU A 34 -20.14 -23.32 10.18
CA LEU A 34 -20.50 -24.68 10.56
C LEU A 34 -21.58 -25.18 9.59
N PRO A 35 -21.22 -25.93 8.54
CA PRO A 35 -22.16 -26.23 7.45
C PRO A 35 -23.36 -27.07 7.87
N THR A 36 -23.18 -28.07 8.73
CA THR A 36 -24.27 -28.97 9.16
C THR A 36 -25.38 -28.21 9.90
N PRO A 37 -25.09 -27.37 10.92
CA PRO A 37 -26.13 -26.57 11.57
C PRO A 37 -26.44 -25.25 10.85
N GLY A 38 -25.68 -24.85 9.82
CA GLY A 38 -25.86 -23.58 9.12
C GLY A 38 -25.57 -22.35 9.99
N LEU A 39 -24.54 -22.43 10.86
CA LEU A 39 -24.23 -21.40 11.85
C LEU A 39 -22.85 -20.80 11.64
N TYR A 40 -22.71 -19.53 12.00
CA TYR A 40 -21.45 -18.81 12.13
C TYR A 40 -21.05 -18.72 13.60
N THR A 41 -19.75 -18.71 13.87
CA THR A 41 -19.22 -18.59 15.22
C THR A 41 -17.93 -17.77 15.28
N GLY A 42 -17.82 -16.96 16.33
CA GLY A 42 -16.63 -16.18 16.68
C GLY A 42 -16.45 -16.13 18.19
N ARG A 43 -15.24 -15.85 18.65
CA ARG A 43 -14.89 -15.71 20.07
C ARG A 43 -14.03 -14.47 20.24
N TRP A 44 -14.33 -13.64 21.24
CA TRP A 44 -13.71 -12.33 21.37
C TRP A 44 -13.44 -12.01 22.83
N LEU A 45 -12.19 -11.73 23.14
CA LEU A 45 -11.75 -11.09 24.37
C LEU A 45 -11.74 -9.58 24.16
N ASP A 46 -12.12 -8.86 25.21
CA ASP A 46 -12.03 -7.40 25.28
C ASP A 46 -10.58 -6.99 25.56
N TRP A 47 -9.85 -6.73 24.47
CA TRP A 47 -8.45 -6.31 24.53
C TRP A 47 -8.24 -5.01 25.32
N THR A 48 -9.28 -4.19 25.48
CA THR A 48 -9.18 -2.91 26.20
C THR A 48 -9.15 -3.08 27.72
N LYS A 49 -9.58 -4.24 28.23
CA LYS A 49 -9.63 -4.56 29.66
C LYS A 49 -8.64 -5.63 30.10
N SER A 50 -8.07 -6.36 29.13
CA SER A 50 -7.18 -7.50 29.35
C SER A 50 -5.92 -7.11 30.12
N ASN A 51 -5.56 -7.92 31.12
CA ASN A 51 -4.28 -7.81 31.81
C ASN A 51 -3.14 -8.58 31.12
N ALA A 52 -3.47 -9.34 30.07
CA ALA A 52 -2.49 -10.14 29.36
C ALA A 52 -1.47 -9.27 28.63
N SER A 53 -0.32 -9.87 28.35
CA SER A 53 0.69 -9.26 27.50
C SER A 53 0.24 -9.27 26.04
N ARG A 54 -0.54 -10.28 25.63
CA ARG A 54 -1.16 -10.39 24.30
C ARG A 54 -2.58 -10.94 24.44
N ALA A 55 -3.53 -10.41 23.67
CA ALA A 55 -4.93 -10.86 23.71
C ALA A 55 -5.56 -11.01 22.29
N PRO A 56 -4.97 -11.82 21.39
CA PRO A 56 -5.53 -12.02 20.06
C PRO A 56 -6.87 -12.75 20.11
N GLN A 57 -7.90 -12.14 19.51
CA GLN A 57 -9.22 -12.74 19.33
C GLN A 57 -9.78 -13.39 20.61
N GLY A 58 -9.69 -14.71 20.79
CA GLY A 58 -10.28 -15.46 21.91
C GLY A 58 -9.26 -16.07 22.87
N GLU A 59 -8.00 -15.65 22.77
CA GLU A 59 -6.86 -16.20 23.51
C GLU A 59 -6.05 -15.07 24.14
N ALA A 60 -5.49 -15.34 25.32
CA ALA A 60 -4.66 -14.40 26.03
C ALA A 60 -3.38 -15.09 26.52
N ALA A 61 -2.25 -14.42 26.33
CA ALA A 61 -0.94 -14.84 26.80
C ALA A 61 -0.41 -13.82 27.80
N TYR A 62 -0.10 -14.29 28.99
CA TYR A 62 0.57 -13.51 30.01
C TYR A 62 2.05 -13.80 29.82
N HIS A 63 2.90 -12.79 29.74
CA HIS A 63 4.36 -12.94 29.79
C HIS A 63 4.85 -12.50 31.18
N ALA A 64 6.08 -12.89 31.52
CA ALA A 64 6.71 -12.39 32.73
C ALA A 64 7.11 -10.92 32.54
N LYS A 65 7.21 -10.20 33.65
CA LYS A 65 7.96 -8.95 33.75
C LYS A 65 9.44 -9.27 33.94
N THR A 66 10.29 -8.25 33.89
CA THR A 66 11.74 -8.39 34.10
C THR A 66 12.13 -8.92 35.49
N ASP A 67 11.24 -8.84 36.50
CA ASP A 67 11.44 -9.43 37.83
C ASP A 67 10.95 -10.89 37.95
N GLY A 68 10.48 -11.48 36.85
CA GLY A 68 9.95 -12.84 36.79
C GLY A 68 8.48 -12.97 37.22
N THR A 69 7.84 -11.90 37.71
CA THR A 69 6.43 -11.92 38.12
C THR A 69 5.50 -11.84 36.90
N ARG A 70 4.22 -12.20 37.08
CA ARG A 70 3.18 -12.13 36.05
C ARG A 70 2.04 -11.25 36.51
N ASN A 71 1.35 -10.62 35.56
CA ASN A 71 0.13 -9.89 35.86
C ASN A 71 -1.01 -10.86 36.27
N PRO A 72 -1.90 -10.47 37.19
CA PRO A 72 -3.07 -11.27 37.55
C PRO A 72 -4.00 -11.51 36.37
N LEU A 73 -4.55 -12.73 36.28
CA LEU A 73 -5.53 -13.08 35.25
C LEU A 73 -6.75 -12.15 35.34
N ARG A 74 -7.03 -11.46 34.23
CA ARG A 74 -8.24 -10.65 34.05
C ARG A 74 -8.59 -10.60 32.57
N GLU A 75 -9.60 -11.37 32.21
CA GLU A 75 -10.17 -11.41 30.87
C GLU A 75 -11.68 -11.23 30.92
N GLU A 76 -12.21 -10.51 29.93
CA GLU A 76 -13.64 -10.40 29.67
C GLU A 76 -13.84 -10.71 28.19
N GLY A 77 -14.90 -11.44 27.84
CA GLY A 77 -15.13 -11.81 26.47
C GLY A 77 -16.41 -12.59 26.28
N TYR A 78 -16.69 -12.94 25.03
CA TYR A 78 -17.89 -13.68 24.65
C TYR A 78 -17.62 -14.64 23.49
N VAL A 79 -18.51 -15.61 23.36
CA VAL A 79 -18.60 -16.48 22.19
C VAL A 79 -19.92 -16.15 21.50
N ALA A 80 -19.85 -15.80 20.22
CA ALA A 80 -21.01 -15.56 19.38
C ALA A 80 -21.28 -16.80 18.52
N VAL A 81 -22.56 -17.19 18.44
CA VAL A 81 -23.05 -18.26 17.57
C VAL A 81 -24.38 -17.78 16.98
N SER A 82 -24.47 -17.69 15.66
CA SER A 82 -25.67 -17.17 14.99
C SER A 82 -25.79 -17.70 13.56
N PRO A 83 -27.00 -17.91 13.00
CA PRO A 83 -27.18 -18.12 11.56
C PRO A 83 -26.85 -16.87 10.73
N HIS A 84 -26.69 -15.71 11.36
CA HIS A 84 -26.37 -14.44 10.71
C HIS A 84 -24.91 -14.05 10.96
N LEU A 85 -24.10 -14.03 9.90
CA LEU A 85 -22.67 -13.70 9.97
C LEU A 85 -22.44 -12.37 10.69
N ALA A 86 -23.23 -11.35 10.37
CA ALA A 86 -23.08 -10.00 10.94
C ALA A 86 -23.22 -9.96 12.48
N GLU A 87 -23.99 -10.87 13.08
CA GLU A 87 -24.17 -10.95 14.55
C GLU A 87 -22.94 -11.55 15.26
N THR A 88 -22.04 -12.19 14.52
CA THR A 88 -20.79 -12.78 15.06
C THR A 88 -19.58 -11.87 14.95
N LEU A 89 -19.70 -10.77 14.20
CA LEU A 89 -18.67 -9.75 14.04
C LEU A 89 -18.56 -8.89 15.31
N PRO A 90 -17.34 -8.59 15.79
CA PRO A 90 -17.18 -7.79 17.00
C PRO A 90 -17.52 -6.32 16.76
N ASN A 91 -17.98 -5.66 17.82
CA ASN A 91 -18.14 -4.21 17.84
C ASN A 91 -16.86 -3.53 18.32
N LEU A 92 -16.63 -2.31 17.85
CA LEU A 92 -15.56 -1.45 18.37
C LEU A 92 -16.10 -0.66 19.58
N PRO A 93 -15.42 -0.68 20.74
CA PRO A 93 -15.92 -0.05 21.96
C PRO A 93 -15.62 1.46 22.05
N HIS A 94 -15.21 2.09 20.95
CA HIS A 94 -14.67 3.45 20.95
C HIS A 94 -15.71 4.49 20.49
N PRO A 95 -15.57 5.76 20.91
CA PRO A 95 -16.32 6.85 20.31
C PRO A 95 -16.02 6.98 18.82
N VAL A 96 -17.04 7.41 18.06
CA VAL A 96 -16.91 7.79 16.65
C VAL A 96 -15.91 8.94 16.51
N SER A 97 -15.08 8.91 15.47
CA SER A 97 -14.17 10.01 15.12
C SER A 97 -14.93 11.34 14.99
N PRO A 98 -14.45 12.43 15.61
CA PRO A 98 -15.07 13.75 15.49
C PRO A 98 -14.78 14.42 14.15
N TYR A 99 -13.85 13.89 13.35
CA TYR A 99 -13.43 14.48 12.07
C TYR A 99 -14.04 13.78 10.84
N ARG A 100 -14.98 12.85 11.02
CA ARG A 100 -15.61 12.12 9.90
C ARG A 100 -16.25 13.06 8.88
N GLU A 101 -16.93 14.12 9.33
CA GLU A 101 -17.55 15.08 8.41
C GLU A 101 -16.50 15.87 7.60
N LEU A 102 -15.39 16.25 8.23
CA LEU A 102 -14.29 16.95 7.56
C LEU A 102 -13.58 16.05 6.55
N LEU A 103 -13.36 14.78 6.88
CA LEU A 103 -12.68 13.81 6.01
C LEU A 103 -13.58 13.25 4.91
N ALA A 104 -14.90 13.25 5.09
CA ALA A 104 -15.86 12.61 4.19
C ALA A 104 -15.65 12.94 2.69
N PRO A 105 -15.39 14.18 2.27
CA PRO A 105 -15.17 14.49 0.85
C PRO A 105 -13.70 14.37 0.39
N LEU A 106 -12.73 14.24 1.29
CA LEU A 106 -11.32 14.41 0.97
C LEU A 106 -10.67 13.10 0.51
N ILE A 107 -10.05 13.10 -0.67
CA ILE A 107 -9.08 12.05 -1.04
C ILE A 107 -7.73 12.31 -0.35
N VAL A 108 -6.93 11.27 -0.16
CA VAL A 108 -5.59 11.38 0.43
C VAL A 108 -4.53 11.49 -0.66
N LEU A 109 -3.61 12.46 -0.53
CA LEU A 109 -2.39 12.60 -1.33
C LEU A 109 -1.17 12.25 -0.49
N ASP A 110 -0.47 11.20 -0.88
CA ASP A 110 0.55 10.52 -0.06
C ASP A 110 1.97 10.78 -0.58
N ILE A 111 2.58 11.89 -0.16
CA ILE A 111 3.84 12.40 -0.71
C ILE A 111 5.03 11.75 -0.02
N TRP A 112 5.62 10.74 -0.68
CA TRP A 112 6.87 10.08 -0.25
C TRP A 112 8.13 10.66 -0.90
N GLY A 113 8.02 11.17 -2.12
CA GLY A 113 9.14 11.73 -2.88
C GLY A 113 8.83 13.15 -3.36
N HIS A 114 9.84 14.01 -3.31
CA HIS A 114 9.69 15.41 -3.67
C HIS A 114 9.79 15.65 -5.17
N GLN A 115 9.01 16.63 -5.65
CA GLN A 115 9.21 17.21 -6.96
C GLN A 115 10.56 17.95 -7.05
N PRO A 116 11.06 18.23 -8.27
CA PRO A 116 12.24 19.07 -8.45
C PRO A 116 12.11 20.39 -7.67
N GLY A 117 13.10 20.70 -6.83
CA GLY A 117 13.06 21.86 -5.93
C GLY A 117 12.59 21.56 -4.50
N GLY A 118 12.36 20.30 -4.14
CA GLY A 118 11.99 19.92 -2.77
C GLY A 118 10.60 20.40 -2.40
N TYR A 119 10.42 20.89 -1.17
CA TYR A 119 9.12 21.37 -0.67
C TYR A 119 8.49 22.47 -1.54
N ALA A 120 9.30 23.32 -2.19
CA ALA A 120 8.81 24.34 -3.11
C ALA A 120 8.23 23.73 -4.39
N GLY A 121 8.84 22.67 -4.91
CA GLY A 121 8.32 21.91 -6.05
C GLY A 121 7.01 21.20 -5.70
N ASP A 122 6.90 20.67 -4.49
CA ASP A 122 5.66 20.07 -3.99
C ASP A 122 4.55 21.12 -3.87
N ALA A 123 4.87 22.33 -3.40
CA ALA A 123 3.92 23.45 -3.36
C ALA A 123 3.41 23.82 -4.76
N ASP A 124 4.29 23.82 -5.76
CA ASP A 124 3.90 24.05 -7.16
C ASP A 124 3.03 22.93 -7.71
N LEU A 125 3.27 21.67 -7.32
CA LEU A 125 2.37 20.56 -7.65
C LEU A 125 0.96 20.81 -7.10
N LEU A 126 0.83 21.25 -5.84
CA LEU A 126 -0.49 21.54 -5.26
C LEU A 126 -1.25 22.60 -6.06
N ARG A 127 -0.56 23.64 -6.55
CA ARG A 127 -1.17 24.67 -7.42
C ARG A 127 -1.63 24.07 -8.74
N ARG A 128 -0.80 23.26 -9.39
CA ARG A 128 -1.16 22.60 -10.67
C ARG A 128 -2.31 21.60 -10.53
N LEU A 129 -2.42 20.93 -9.38
CA LEU A 129 -3.58 20.10 -9.04
C LEU A 129 -4.84 20.95 -8.84
N LYS A 130 -4.74 22.08 -8.14
CA LYS A 130 -5.85 23.03 -7.99
C LYS A 130 -6.33 23.55 -9.34
N ASP A 131 -5.40 23.89 -10.23
CA ASP A 131 -5.69 24.37 -11.58
C ASP A 131 -6.40 23.31 -12.43
N ARG A 132 -6.26 22.02 -12.11
CA ARG A 132 -7.00 20.89 -12.71
C ARG A 132 -8.33 20.57 -12.02
N GLY A 133 -8.74 21.40 -11.06
CA GLY A 133 -10.00 21.23 -10.35
C GLY A 133 -9.99 20.08 -9.34
N VAL A 134 -8.82 19.72 -8.81
CA VAL A 134 -8.71 18.92 -7.60
C VAL A 134 -9.01 19.85 -6.43
N ASP A 135 -10.14 19.64 -5.76
CA ASP A 135 -10.65 20.61 -4.76
C ASP A 135 -10.75 20.03 -3.35
N HIS A 136 -10.83 18.70 -3.23
CA HIS A 136 -11.14 18.00 -1.99
C HIS A 136 -10.05 16.96 -1.70
N MET A 137 -9.02 17.39 -0.99
CA MET A 137 -7.83 16.59 -0.74
C MET A 137 -7.24 16.88 0.65
N ILE A 138 -6.72 15.84 1.30
CA ILE A 138 -5.87 15.93 2.50
C ILE A 138 -4.48 15.36 2.17
N ILE A 139 -3.44 15.95 2.73
CA ILE A 139 -2.06 15.64 2.35
C ILE A 139 -1.30 15.00 3.52
N ILE A 140 -0.48 14.00 3.20
CA ILE A 140 0.53 13.44 4.09
C ILE A 140 1.90 13.66 3.45
N GLN A 141 2.79 14.34 4.17
CA GLN A 141 4.19 14.57 3.76
C GLN A 141 5.13 13.64 4.56
N HIS A 142 5.70 12.63 3.91
CA HIS A 142 6.45 11.55 4.57
C HIS A 142 7.92 11.87 4.86
N ASP A 143 8.74 12.00 3.81
CA ASP A 143 10.17 12.29 3.98
C ASP A 143 10.36 13.80 4.22
N TRP A 144 10.46 14.20 5.48
CA TRP A 144 10.63 15.61 5.84
C TRP A 144 11.56 15.84 7.04
N GLN A 145 11.76 14.81 7.84
CA GLN A 145 12.48 14.86 9.11
C GLN A 145 13.94 15.27 8.88
N ARG A 146 14.53 15.95 9.87
CA ARG A 146 15.88 16.56 9.79
C ARG A 146 16.93 15.67 9.14
N TYR A 147 16.94 14.40 9.51
CA TYR A 147 17.99 13.45 9.18
C TYR A 147 17.59 12.48 8.05
N GLY A 148 16.41 12.70 7.45
CA GLY A 148 15.77 11.79 6.50
C GLY A 148 14.75 10.87 7.16
N TYR A 149 13.93 10.22 6.33
CA TYR A 149 12.95 9.23 6.72
C TYR A 149 13.53 8.11 7.60
N ASP A 150 12.90 7.85 8.75
CA ASP A 150 13.31 6.83 9.74
C ASP A 150 14.77 6.92 10.21
N VAL A 151 15.31 8.13 10.32
CA VAL A 151 16.66 8.36 10.84
C VAL A 151 16.62 9.21 12.11
N LYS A 152 17.25 8.73 13.19
CA LYS A 152 17.43 9.46 14.46
C LYS A 152 16.12 9.89 15.13
N LEU A 153 15.06 9.11 14.93
CA LEU A 153 13.82 9.28 15.68
C LEU A 153 14.05 9.08 17.19
N PRO A 154 13.31 9.80 18.06
CA PRO A 154 12.17 10.68 17.78
C PRO A 154 12.52 12.17 17.52
N ASP A 155 13.75 12.49 17.10
CA ASP A 155 14.16 13.87 16.82
C ASP A 155 13.82 14.30 15.37
N HIS A 156 12.54 14.62 15.09
CA HIS A 156 12.07 14.99 13.74
C HIS A 156 12.57 16.35 13.23
N LEU A 157 12.73 17.33 14.12
CA LEU A 157 12.97 18.74 13.78
C LEU A 157 14.46 19.11 13.72
N PRO A 158 14.83 20.17 12.96
CA PRO A 158 14.00 20.96 12.02
C PRO A 158 13.75 20.23 10.70
N ALA A 159 13.00 20.80 9.75
CA ALA A 159 12.77 20.17 8.45
C ALA A 159 14.09 19.94 7.68
N ASN A 160 14.13 18.87 6.88
CA ASN A 160 15.32 18.43 6.16
C ASN A 160 15.90 19.55 5.26
N PRO A 161 17.16 19.99 5.48
CA PRO A 161 17.77 21.03 4.66
C PRO A 161 17.98 20.60 3.20
N ALA A 162 18.05 19.30 2.89
CA ALA A 162 18.22 18.80 1.53
C ALA A 162 17.03 19.15 0.60
N TYR A 163 15.85 19.38 1.17
CA TYR A 163 14.60 19.68 0.45
C TYR A 163 14.12 21.12 0.62
N GLY A 164 14.96 21.99 1.20
CA GLY A 164 14.66 23.42 1.41
C GLY A 164 14.49 23.84 2.88
N GLY A 165 14.60 22.91 3.82
CA GLY A 165 14.54 23.19 5.26
C GLY A 165 13.24 23.84 5.71
N ASP A 166 13.28 24.52 6.87
CA ASP A 166 12.09 25.13 7.48
C ASP A 166 11.41 26.16 6.56
N GLU A 167 12.17 26.92 5.76
CA GLU A 167 11.60 27.93 4.86
C GLU A 167 10.85 27.30 3.69
N GLY A 168 11.39 26.23 3.09
CA GLY A 168 10.68 25.46 2.07
C GLY A 168 9.43 24.79 2.62
N MET A 169 9.50 24.22 3.83
CA MET A 169 8.35 23.56 4.46
C MET A 169 7.25 24.56 4.84
N LYS A 170 7.61 25.77 5.30
CA LYS A 170 6.64 26.86 5.51
C LYS A 170 5.94 27.25 4.23
N LEU A 171 6.69 27.44 3.13
CA LEU A 171 6.10 27.75 1.83
C LEU A 171 5.09 26.66 1.40
N PHE A 172 5.44 25.39 1.59
CA PHE A 172 4.52 24.28 1.33
C PHE A 172 3.27 24.35 2.19
N GLY A 173 3.42 24.49 3.52
CA GLY A 173 2.31 24.58 4.46
C GLY A 173 1.40 25.79 4.25
N ASP A 174 1.98 26.95 3.92
CA ASP A 174 1.25 28.16 3.54
C ASP A 174 0.45 27.91 2.26
N THR A 175 1.07 27.33 1.24
CA THR A 175 0.40 26.99 -0.02
C THR A 175 -0.75 26.00 0.20
N ALA A 176 -0.55 24.94 0.98
CA ALA A 176 -1.60 23.98 1.29
C ALA A 176 -2.81 24.65 1.95
N ARG A 177 -2.58 25.55 2.92
CA ARG A 177 -3.64 26.30 3.61
C ARG A 177 -4.34 27.31 2.69
N GLU A 178 -3.59 28.03 1.86
CA GLU A 178 -4.15 28.97 0.87
C GLU A 178 -5.08 28.27 -0.13
N LEU A 179 -4.73 27.03 -0.53
CA LEU A 179 -5.52 26.22 -1.45
C LEU A 179 -6.69 25.47 -0.77
N GLY A 180 -6.72 25.49 0.57
CA GLY A 180 -7.75 24.84 1.39
C GLY A 180 -7.55 23.35 1.60
N TYR A 181 -6.34 22.82 1.44
CA TYR A 181 -6.01 21.42 1.70
C TYR A 181 -5.58 21.21 3.15
N PRO A 182 -6.30 20.41 3.95
CA PRO A 182 -5.77 19.91 5.20
C PRO A 182 -4.47 19.14 4.94
N TRP A 183 -3.49 19.27 5.83
CA TRP A 183 -2.21 18.62 5.60
C TRP A 183 -1.50 18.28 6.90
N SER A 184 -0.70 17.22 6.80
CA SER A 184 0.06 16.63 7.89
C SER A 184 1.49 16.33 7.44
N VAL A 185 2.37 16.20 8.42
CA VAL A 185 3.69 15.61 8.24
C VAL A 185 3.71 14.26 8.95
N HIS A 186 4.55 13.35 8.48
CA HIS A 186 4.72 12.04 9.10
C HIS A 186 5.49 12.14 10.42
N GLU A 187 4.88 11.72 11.52
CA GLU A 187 5.52 11.58 12.83
C GLU A 187 5.58 10.12 13.26
N ASN A 188 6.57 9.78 14.08
CA ASN A 188 6.79 8.43 14.61
C ASN A 188 7.38 8.56 16.03
N TYR A 189 6.72 7.90 16.98
CA TYR A 189 7.08 7.89 18.40
C TYR A 189 7.24 6.46 18.95
N ILE A 190 7.49 5.50 18.06
CA ILE A 190 7.83 4.11 18.40
C ILE A 190 9.33 3.90 18.32
N ASP A 191 9.98 4.41 17.28
CA ASP A 191 11.40 4.14 17.06
C ASP A 191 12.29 5.10 17.86
N LEU A 192 13.15 4.52 18.69
CA LEU A 192 14.19 5.21 19.45
C LEU A 192 15.56 4.77 18.93
N TYR A 193 16.17 5.61 18.10
CA TYR A 193 17.46 5.34 17.51
C TYR A 193 18.61 5.65 18.48
N PRO A 194 19.62 4.77 18.60
CA PRO A 194 20.74 4.95 19.53
C PRO A 194 21.67 6.13 19.19
N ASP A 195 21.61 6.63 17.96
CA ASP A 195 22.39 7.77 17.46
C ASP A 195 21.56 9.07 17.34
N ALA A 196 20.32 9.05 17.87
CA ALA A 196 19.47 10.23 18.01
C ALA A 196 20.02 11.17 19.10
N PRO A 197 20.01 12.50 18.89
CA PRO A 197 20.44 13.47 19.90
C PRO A 197 19.75 13.32 21.26
N SER A 198 18.48 12.92 21.27
CA SER A 198 17.67 12.72 22.48
C SER A 198 17.76 11.31 23.06
N TYR A 199 18.62 10.44 22.51
CA TYR A 199 18.72 9.06 22.97
C TYR A 199 19.19 8.98 24.42
N GLU A 200 18.37 8.31 25.23
CA GLU A 200 18.73 7.91 26.59
C GLU A 200 18.40 6.42 26.73
N ALA A 201 19.40 5.59 27.07
CA ALA A 201 19.26 4.13 27.04
C ALA A 201 18.13 3.56 27.93
N HIS A 202 17.72 4.32 28.96
CA HIS A 202 16.64 3.95 29.87
C HIS A 202 15.23 4.18 29.28
N LEU A 203 15.12 4.84 28.13
CA LEU A 203 13.85 5.08 27.43
C LEU A 203 13.43 3.91 26.53
N ARG A 204 14.28 2.91 26.36
CA ARG A 204 13.98 1.70 25.58
C ARG A 204 13.06 0.79 26.38
N ALA A 205 11.99 0.30 25.76
CA ALA A 205 11.19 -0.78 26.31
C ALA A 205 12.04 -2.04 26.47
N LEU A 206 11.73 -2.85 27.48
CA LEU A 206 12.42 -4.11 27.73
C LEU A 206 11.54 -5.31 27.40
N GLU A 207 12.18 -6.39 26.96
CA GLU A 207 11.61 -7.72 26.84
C GLU A 207 11.55 -8.43 28.21
N PRO A 208 10.83 -9.56 28.35
CA PRO A 208 10.73 -10.30 29.61
C PRO A 208 12.08 -10.70 30.23
N ASP A 209 13.12 -10.91 29.40
CA ASP A 209 14.47 -11.26 29.85
C ASP A 209 15.34 -10.05 30.23
N GLY A 210 14.79 -8.84 30.11
CA GLY A 210 15.48 -7.58 30.40
C GLY A 210 16.32 -7.04 29.24
N SER A 211 16.36 -7.72 28.09
CA SER A 211 16.98 -7.17 26.89
C SER A 211 16.14 -6.02 26.30
N PRO A 212 16.75 -5.04 25.62
CA PRO A 212 15.99 -3.98 24.95
C PRO A 212 15.14 -4.53 23.79
N ALA A 213 13.87 -4.16 23.76
CA ALA A 213 12.96 -4.52 22.68
C ALA A 213 13.37 -3.82 21.38
N LEU A 214 13.58 -4.60 20.32
CA LEU A 214 13.92 -4.07 19.00
C LEU A 214 12.70 -3.37 18.37
N ALA A 215 12.98 -2.41 17.50
CA ALA A 215 11.99 -1.79 16.62
C ALA A 215 12.53 -1.75 15.18
N TRP A 216 12.20 -0.73 14.40
CA TRP A 216 12.61 -0.68 12.99
C TRP A 216 14.13 -0.73 12.80
N PHE A 217 14.60 -1.60 11.91
CA PHE A 217 15.99 -1.63 11.46
C PHE A 217 16.10 -0.82 10.17
N ASN A 218 16.84 0.29 10.21
CA ASN A 218 17.06 1.09 9.02
C ASN A 218 18.24 0.53 8.22
N GLU A 219 17.94 -0.28 7.21
CA GLU A 219 18.96 -0.92 6.35
C GLU A 219 19.85 0.11 5.64
N GLY A 220 19.30 1.26 5.24
CA GLY A 220 20.04 2.31 4.52
C GLY A 220 21.14 2.95 5.36
N THR A 221 20.96 3.02 6.68
CA THR A 221 21.97 3.51 7.62
C THR A 221 22.72 2.38 8.35
N GLY A 222 22.19 1.15 8.31
CA GLY A 222 22.67 0.01 9.09
C GLY A 222 22.38 0.12 10.60
N VAL A 223 21.48 1.01 11.02
CA VAL A 223 21.21 1.29 12.44
C VAL A 223 19.92 0.60 12.89
N GLN A 224 20.04 -0.17 13.97
CA GLN A 224 18.92 -0.78 14.68
C GLN A 224 18.34 0.21 15.70
N SER A 225 17.06 0.54 15.57
CA SER A 225 16.33 1.26 16.61
C SER A 225 15.77 0.31 17.68
N TYR A 226 15.35 0.88 18.79
CA TYR A 226 14.66 0.17 19.87
C TYR A 226 13.27 0.74 20.06
N THR A 227 12.37 -0.07 20.60
CA THR A 227 11.04 0.41 20.96
C THR A 227 11.15 1.48 22.05
N LEU A 228 10.59 2.66 21.82
CA LEU A 228 10.39 3.70 22.83
C LEU A 228 9.31 3.26 23.81
N LYS A 229 9.58 3.39 25.12
CA LYS A 229 8.58 3.10 26.16
C LYS A 229 7.31 3.94 25.92
N PRO A 230 6.11 3.34 25.81
CA PRO A 230 4.88 4.08 25.47
C PRO A 230 4.54 5.23 26.43
N ASN A 231 4.79 5.08 27.73
CA ASN A 231 4.60 6.15 28.72
C ASN A 231 5.61 7.29 28.57
N HIS A 232 6.79 7.04 27.99
CA HIS A 232 7.80 8.06 27.74
C HIS A 232 7.65 8.76 26.38
N ALA A 233 7.02 8.11 25.39
CA ALA A 233 6.65 8.76 24.12
C ALA A 233 5.86 10.07 24.35
N MET A 234 5.09 10.16 25.45
CA MET A 234 4.33 11.36 25.84
C MET A 234 5.20 12.61 25.96
N ARG A 235 6.44 12.48 26.48
CA ARG A 235 7.39 13.62 26.61
C ARG A 235 7.73 14.21 25.24
N PHE A 236 7.93 13.36 24.25
CA PHE A 236 8.36 13.78 22.92
C PHE A 236 7.20 14.42 22.14
N VAL A 237 6.04 13.76 22.08
CA VAL A 237 4.87 14.30 21.38
C VAL A 237 4.40 15.64 21.97
N GLN A 238 4.49 15.83 23.30
CA GLN A 238 4.13 17.10 23.96
C GLN A 238 5.06 18.27 23.61
N GLN A 239 6.28 17.98 23.16
CA GLN A 239 7.28 19.00 22.79
C GLN A 239 7.32 19.20 21.28
N THR A 240 7.42 18.10 20.53
CA THR A 240 7.69 18.10 19.10
C THR A 240 6.46 18.48 18.28
N SER A 241 5.30 17.85 18.50
CA SER A 241 4.10 18.09 17.67
C SER A 241 3.58 19.53 17.73
N PRO A 242 3.48 20.19 18.92
CA PRO A 242 3.12 21.61 18.97
C PRO A 242 4.14 22.52 18.27
N GLU A 243 5.42 22.17 18.31
CA GLU A 243 6.47 22.92 17.63
C GLU A 243 6.41 22.76 16.11
N ILE A 244 6.15 21.54 15.62
CA ILE A 244 5.86 21.27 14.20
C ILE A 244 4.68 22.14 13.74
N HIS A 245 3.56 22.10 14.47
CA HIS A 245 2.38 22.90 14.16
C HIS A 245 2.71 24.40 14.14
N ARG A 246 3.42 24.90 15.16
CA ARG A 246 3.81 26.31 15.25
C ARG A 246 4.70 26.75 14.08
N ARG A 247 5.64 25.90 13.64
CA ARG A 247 6.60 26.24 12.59
C ARG A 247 5.98 26.21 11.20
N PHE A 248 5.16 25.21 10.91
CA PHE A 248 4.73 24.93 9.53
C PHE A 248 3.24 25.17 9.30
N GLY A 249 2.42 25.26 10.35
CA GLY A 249 0.98 25.47 10.22
C GLY A 249 0.24 24.23 9.69
N THR A 250 0.64 23.04 10.13
CA THR A 250 -0.09 21.79 9.85
C THR A 250 -1.53 21.86 10.36
N THR A 251 -2.45 21.17 9.69
CA THR A 251 -3.90 21.17 9.99
C THR A 251 -4.47 19.77 10.15
N ALA A 252 -3.60 18.76 10.11
CA ALA A 252 -3.83 17.36 10.39
C ALA A 252 -2.51 16.76 10.92
N SER A 253 -2.58 15.51 11.36
CA SER A 253 -1.44 14.71 11.83
C SER A 253 -1.41 13.35 11.14
N TYR A 254 -0.23 12.82 10.90
CA TYR A 254 -0.01 11.43 10.52
C TYR A 254 0.90 10.78 11.54
N LEU A 255 0.54 9.58 12.00
CA LEU A 255 1.36 8.80 12.91
C LEU A 255 1.66 7.42 12.33
N ASP A 256 2.94 7.08 12.31
CA ASP A 256 3.43 5.80 11.83
C ASP A 256 3.35 4.68 12.87
N VAL A 257 3.32 3.43 12.41
CA VAL A 257 3.43 2.18 13.20
C VAL A 257 2.29 1.86 14.18
N ASN A 258 1.82 2.83 14.96
CA ASN A 258 0.90 2.58 16.08
C ASN A 258 -0.37 1.81 15.65
N MET A 259 -0.95 2.15 14.49
CA MET A 259 -2.17 1.51 14.00
C MET A 259 -1.90 0.36 13.01
N SER A 260 -0.64 0.15 12.62
CA SER A 260 -0.19 -1.01 11.86
C SER A 260 0.14 -2.21 12.72
N ALA A 261 0.14 -2.03 14.04
CA ALA A 261 0.32 -3.09 15.01
C ALA A 261 -0.89 -3.26 15.95
N PRO A 262 -1.16 -4.49 16.45
CA PRO A 262 -2.12 -4.69 17.52
C PRO A 262 -1.55 -4.16 18.86
N PRO A 263 -2.40 -3.96 19.91
CA PRO A 263 -2.01 -3.34 21.18
C PRO A 263 -0.98 -4.09 22.04
N TRP A 264 -0.38 -5.16 21.53
CA TRP A 264 0.58 -6.02 22.23
C TRP A 264 1.89 -6.24 21.46
N ILE A 265 2.13 -5.47 20.40
CA ILE A 265 3.46 -5.29 19.83
C ILE A 265 4.09 -4.05 20.48
N HIS A 266 5.43 -3.94 20.50
CA HIS A 266 6.16 -2.84 21.17
C HIS A 266 5.73 -2.63 22.63
N LEU A 267 5.63 -3.74 23.38
CA LEU A 267 5.18 -3.75 24.77
C LEU A 267 6.36 -3.58 25.72
N GLU A 268 6.15 -2.90 26.85
CA GLU A 268 7.14 -2.73 27.91
C GLU A 268 6.98 -3.80 29.01
N HIS A 269 8.03 -4.58 29.31
CA HIS A 269 8.06 -5.61 30.36
C HIS A 269 8.82 -5.23 31.64
N ASP A 270 9.49 -4.07 31.71
CA ASP A 270 10.19 -3.58 32.90
C ASP A 270 9.23 -3.49 34.10
N ALA A 271 9.45 -4.32 35.12
CA ALA A 271 8.59 -4.40 36.31
C ALA A 271 8.47 -3.08 37.07
N GLY A 272 9.44 -2.16 36.92
CA GLY A 272 9.39 -0.82 37.50
C GLY A 272 8.42 0.15 36.79
N GLN A 273 7.90 -0.21 35.62
CA GLN A 273 7.02 0.65 34.83
C GLN A 273 5.54 0.45 35.16
N PRO A 274 4.72 1.52 35.08
CA PRO A 274 3.27 1.39 35.22
C PRO A 274 2.71 0.52 34.10
N LEU A 275 1.84 -0.43 34.46
CA LEU A 275 1.17 -1.33 33.52
C LEU A 275 2.13 -2.22 32.69
N ALA A 276 3.33 -2.50 33.22
CA ALA A 276 4.31 -3.37 32.59
C ALA A 276 3.74 -4.77 32.25
N ALA A 277 4.10 -5.27 31.08
CA ALA A 277 3.68 -6.51 30.46
C ALA A 277 2.16 -6.62 30.25
N MET A 278 1.46 -5.50 30.07
CA MET A 278 -0.01 -5.46 29.85
C MET A 278 -0.37 -4.76 28.54
N ALA A 279 -1.05 -5.45 27.62
CA ALA A 279 -1.56 -4.87 26.37
C ALA A 279 -2.47 -3.66 26.62
N ARG A 280 -3.27 -3.67 27.70
CA ARG A 280 -4.07 -2.51 28.13
C ARG A 280 -3.23 -1.26 28.43
N GLY A 281 -1.98 -1.44 28.87
CA GLY A 281 -1.06 -0.34 29.14
C GLY A 281 -0.68 0.38 27.85
N ARG A 282 -0.20 -0.39 26.85
CA ARG A 282 0.07 0.13 25.51
C ARG A 282 -1.17 0.80 24.90
N PHE A 283 -2.32 0.13 24.96
CA PHE A 283 -3.58 0.68 24.46
C PHE A 283 -3.96 2.03 25.10
N ALA A 284 -3.76 2.18 26.41
CA ALA A 284 -4.05 3.41 27.13
C ALA A 284 -3.09 4.55 26.74
N TRP A 285 -1.78 4.29 26.69
CA TRP A 285 -0.79 5.30 26.33
C TRP A 285 -0.94 5.76 24.87
N ASP A 286 -1.17 4.84 23.94
CA ASP A 286 -1.42 5.17 22.53
C ASP A 286 -2.70 5.99 22.36
N THR A 287 -3.75 5.66 23.11
CA THR A 287 -4.98 6.47 23.11
C THR A 287 -4.71 7.91 23.53
N GLU A 288 -3.87 8.12 24.53
CA GLU A 288 -3.48 9.46 24.98
C GLU A 288 -2.61 10.18 23.93
N LEU A 289 -1.67 9.46 23.33
CA LEU A 289 -0.83 9.93 22.23
C LEU A 289 -1.70 10.45 21.07
N PHE A 290 -2.68 9.66 20.64
CA PHE A 290 -3.58 10.03 19.54
C PHE A 290 -4.38 11.30 19.86
N ALA A 291 -4.85 11.42 21.09
CA ALA A 291 -5.57 12.60 21.54
C ALA A 291 -4.66 13.84 21.63
N LEU A 292 -3.37 13.67 21.96
CA LEU A 292 -2.39 14.75 21.97
C LEU A 292 -2.09 15.25 20.56
N LEU A 293 -1.89 14.36 19.58
CA LEU A 293 -1.66 14.75 18.18
C LEU A 293 -2.83 15.56 17.61
N ARG A 294 -4.07 15.08 17.77
CA ARG A 294 -5.26 15.84 17.36
C ARG A 294 -5.29 17.25 17.97
N ARG A 295 -4.95 17.38 19.26
CA ARG A 295 -4.90 18.68 19.95
C ARG A 295 -3.75 19.56 19.46
N ALA A 296 -2.56 18.99 19.25
CA ALA A 296 -1.37 19.73 18.85
C ALA A 296 -1.53 20.35 17.45
N HIS A 297 -2.15 19.60 16.52
CA HIS A 297 -2.35 20.04 15.14
C HIS A 297 -3.72 20.67 14.88
N GLY A 298 -4.65 20.56 15.82
CA GLY A 298 -6.01 21.10 15.69
C GLY A 298 -6.85 20.40 14.61
N GLY A 299 -6.57 19.13 14.30
CA GLY A 299 -7.12 18.44 13.14
C GLY A 299 -7.15 16.92 13.24
N PRO A 300 -7.55 16.22 12.16
CA PRO A 300 -7.64 14.76 12.15
C PRO A 300 -6.26 14.11 12.31
N LEU A 301 -6.26 12.90 12.87
CA LEU A 301 -5.14 11.98 12.94
C LEU A 301 -5.35 10.84 11.94
N LEU A 302 -4.53 10.87 10.89
CA LEU A 302 -4.32 9.76 9.97
C LEU A 302 -3.17 8.87 10.46
N GLY A 303 -2.99 7.70 9.87
CA GLY A 303 -1.77 6.94 10.08
C GLY A 303 -1.67 5.63 9.33
N GLU A 304 -0.61 4.89 9.61
CA GLU A 304 -0.34 3.58 9.00
C GLU A 304 -1.37 2.55 9.46
N GLY A 305 -2.02 1.81 8.55
CA GLY A 305 -3.02 0.82 8.89
C GLY A 305 -2.50 -0.60 8.81
N ASN A 306 -3.35 -1.58 8.45
CA ASN A 306 -3.23 -3.04 8.64
C ASN A 306 -3.87 -3.59 9.96
N ASN A 307 -3.85 -2.84 11.07
CA ASN A 307 -4.43 -3.29 12.36
C ASN A 307 -5.46 -2.32 12.96
N HIS A 308 -6.12 -1.52 12.13
CA HIS A 308 -7.04 -0.46 12.57
C HIS A 308 -8.34 -0.94 13.27
N PHE A 309 -8.65 -2.24 13.26
CA PHE A 309 -9.71 -2.81 14.11
C PHE A 309 -9.57 -2.40 15.58
N TYR A 310 -8.35 -2.45 16.12
CA TYR A 310 -8.12 -2.15 17.53
C TYR A 310 -8.23 -0.66 17.88
N TRP A 311 -8.23 0.21 16.86
CA TRP A 311 -8.01 1.64 17.02
C TRP A 311 -9.13 2.50 16.45
N GLY A 312 -10.10 1.90 15.74
CA GLY A 312 -11.11 2.65 15.00
C GLY A 312 -11.92 3.62 15.86
N GLY A 313 -11.98 4.89 15.43
CA GLY A 313 -12.57 6.02 16.15
C GLY A 313 -11.61 6.74 17.11
N ARG A 314 -10.59 6.04 17.64
CA ARG A 314 -9.47 6.69 18.35
C ARG A 314 -8.50 7.37 17.40
N VAL A 315 -8.42 6.89 16.17
CA VAL A 315 -7.86 7.57 15.01
C VAL A 315 -8.96 7.92 14.01
N ASP A 316 -8.70 8.86 13.10
CA ASP A 316 -9.71 9.40 12.18
C ASP A 316 -9.71 8.73 10.81
N GLY A 317 -8.59 8.14 10.41
CA GLY A 317 -8.42 7.41 9.16
C GLY A 317 -7.09 6.69 9.15
N VAL A 318 -6.98 5.60 8.39
CA VAL A 318 -5.70 4.95 8.09
C VAL A 318 -5.67 4.49 6.63
N GLU A 319 -4.48 4.23 6.11
CA GLU A 319 -4.35 3.44 4.89
C GLU A 319 -4.93 2.04 5.18
N ALA A 320 -5.84 1.54 4.36
CA ALA A 320 -6.60 0.33 4.69
C ALA A 320 -6.01 -0.93 4.06
N GLN A 321 -4.78 -1.28 4.44
CA GLN A 321 -4.13 -2.50 3.96
C GLN A 321 -4.96 -3.75 4.27
N VAL A 322 -5.22 -4.55 3.23
CA VAL A 322 -5.94 -5.83 3.29
C VAL A 322 -4.99 -6.99 3.05
N ALA A 323 -5.19 -8.11 3.76
CA ALA A 323 -4.45 -9.33 3.52
C ALA A 323 -4.67 -9.85 2.09
N GLU A 324 -3.62 -10.39 1.46
CA GLU A 324 -3.59 -10.79 0.03
C GLU A 324 -3.72 -9.64 -0.99
N GLY A 325 -3.80 -8.38 -0.52
CA GLY A 325 -3.79 -7.19 -1.36
C GLY A 325 -4.82 -7.26 -2.49
N GLU A 326 -4.34 -7.19 -3.73
CA GLU A 326 -5.17 -7.20 -4.93
C GLU A 326 -5.97 -8.49 -5.16
N LEU A 327 -5.57 -9.61 -4.55
CA LEU A 327 -6.21 -10.93 -4.70
C LEU A 327 -7.20 -11.27 -3.58
N HIS A 328 -7.42 -10.36 -2.63
CA HIS A 328 -8.26 -10.68 -1.48
C HIS A 328 -9.70 -11.03 -1.89
N THR A 329 -10.32 -11.93 -1.11
CA THR A 329 -11.72 -12.32 -1.33
C THR A 329 -12.66 -11.27 -0.71
N PRO A 330 -13.62 -10.71 -1.46
CA PRO A 330 -14.48 -9.65 -0.95
C PRO A 330 -15.42 -10.15 0.15
N LEU A 331 -15.41 -9.48 1.30
CA LEU A 331 -16.40 -9.61 2.36
C LEU A 331 -16.47 -8.28 3.12
N LEU A 332 -17.49 -7.48 2.79
CA LEU A 332 -17.55 -6.05 3.11
C LEU A 332 -18.10 -5.79 4.52
N ASP A 333 -18.86 -6.76 5.06
CA ASP A 333 -19.70 -6.59 6.24
C ASP A 333 -18.96 -6.07 7.47
N PHE A 334 -17.73 -6.52 7.72
CA PHE A 334 -17.01 -6.06 8.90
C PHE A 334 -16.65 -4.58 8.80
N ASP A 335 -16.04 -4.16 7.69
CA ASP A 335 -15.66 -2.78 7.50
C ASP A 335 -16.88 -1.86 7.50
N LEU A 336 -17.87 -2.17 6.64
CA LEU A 336 -19.05 -1.34 6.45
C LEU A 336 -19.95 -1.24 7.70
N LEU A 337 -20.05 -2.31 8.50
CA LEU A 337 -20.89 -2.30 9.71
C LEU A 337 -20.16 -1.81 10.96
N ARG A 338 -18.83 -1.97 11.03
CA ARG A 338 -18.06 -1.78 12.27
C ARG A 338 -17.02 -0.66 12.17
N LEU A 339 -16.26 -0.57 11.08
CA LEU A 339 -15.15 0.39 10.92
C LEU A 339 -15.58 1.70 10.28
N GLN A 340 -16.26 1.64 9.14
CA GLN A 340 -16.74 2.79 8.37
C GLN A 340 -17.64 3.76 9.19
N PRO A 341 -18.47 3.27 10.15
CA PRO A 341 -19.20 4.15 11.06
C PRO A 341 -18.31 4.90 12.07
N GLN A 342 -17.09 4.41 12.33
CA GLN A 342 -16.19 4.91 13.36
C GLN A 342 -15.15 5.89 12.83
N MET A 343 -14.70 5.74 11.59
CA MET A 343 -13.59 6.50 10.99
C MET A 343 -13.69 6.57 9.45
N VAL A 344 -12.77 7.27 8.81
CA VAL A 344 -12.66 7.42 7.35
C VAL A 344 -11.34 6.80 6.87
N ASN A 345 -11.37 5.49 6.65
CA ASN A 345 -10.26 4.75 6.04
C ASN A 345 -10.06 5.14 4.57
N HIS A 346 -8.84 5.01 4.06
CA HIS A 346 -8.51 5.37 2.67
C HIS A 346 -7.76 4.25 1.95
N GLY A 347 -8.05 4.12 0.65
CA GLY A 347 -7.41 3.14 -0.22
C GLY A 347 -7.64 1.69 0.22
N MET A 348 -6.71 0.81 -0.17
CA MET A 348 -6.72 -0.64 0.09
C MET A 348 -5.36 -1.16 0.58
N GLY A 349 -4.48 -0.27 1.03
CA GLY A 349 -3.06 -0.54 1.11
C GLY A 349 -2.22 0.52 0.40
N TYR A 350 -0.99 0.74 0.84
CA TYR A 350 0.06 1.24 -0.05
C TYR A 350 0.12 0.37 -1.32
N LEU A 351 0.29 0.98 -2.49
CA LEU A 351 0.20 0.28 -3.78
C LEU A 351 1.23 -0.86 -3.86
N GLU A 352 2.43 -0.60 -3.37
CA GLU A 352 3.57 -1.50 -3.29
C GLU A 352 3.33 -2.68 -2.34
N ARG A 353 2.42 -2.55 -1.37
CA ARG A 353 1.99 -3.64 -0.48
C ARG A 353 0.72 -4.34 -0.96
N TRP A 354 -0.03 -3.70 -1.85
CA TRP A 354 -1.28 -4.21 -2.41
C TRP A 354 -1.05 -5.08 -3.65
N PHE A 355 -0.11 -4.71 -4.53
CA PHE A 355 0.28 -5.53 -5.67
C PHE A 355 0.95 -6.84 -5.24
N GLN A 356 0.67 -7.94 -5.93
CA GLN A 356 1.35 -9.22 -5.70
C GLN A 356 2.87 -9.13 -5.95
N GLN A 357 3.30 -8.20 -6.81
CA GLN A 357 4.70 -7.91 -7.08
C GLN A 357 5.43 -7.29 -5.89
N GLY A 358 4.71 -6.83 -4.86
CA GLY A 358 5.31 -6.20 -3.68
C GLY A 358 6.08 -4.92 -4.04
N TYR A 359 7.19 -4.68 -3.36
CA TYR A 359 8.11 -3.58 -3.65
C TYR A 359 8.80 -3.67 -5.03
N ASN A 360 8.62 -4.76 -5.79
CA ASN A 360 9.01 -4.84 -7.19
C ASN A 360 7.93 -4.28 -8.15
N ALA A 361 6.82 -3.76 -7.62
CA ALA A 361 5.83 -3.02 -8.39
C ALA A 361 6.43 -1.71 -8.91
N ASN A 362 6.49 -1.56 -10.23
CA ASN A 362 7.04 -0.38 -10.92
C ASN A 362 6.03 0.13 -11.97
N PHE A 363 5.36 1.22 -11.62
CA PHE A 363 4.32 1.84 -12.44
C PHE A 363 4.83 2.21 -13.84
N GLY A 364 4.06 1.82 -14.86
CA GLY A 364 4.42 2.04 -16.26
C GLY A 364 5.41 1.02 -16.82
N THR A 365 5.84 0.03 -16.03
CA THR A 365 6.75 -1.05 -16.47
C THR A 365 6.09 -2.42 -16.35
N ASN A 366 5.68 -2.81 -15.13
CA ASN A 366 5.07 -4.11 -14.85
C ASN A 366 3.71 -4.02 -14.14
N VAL A 367 3.33 -2.83 -13.66
CA VAL A 367 2.02 -2.54 -13.06
C VAL A 367 1.55 -1.14 -13.49
N GLY A 368 0.31 -0.80 -13.14
CA GLY A 368 -0.27 0.52 -13.36
C GLY A 368 -1.07 0.64 -14.65
N THR A 369 -1.58 -0.48 -15.17
CA THR A 369 -2.55 -0.48 -16.27
C THR A 369 -3.89 0.13 -15.83
N TYR A 370 -4.79 0.43 -16.78
CA TYR A 370 -6.16 0.79 -16.39
C TYR A 370 -6.87 -0.32 -15.63
N THR A 371 -6.58 -1.59 -15.91
CA THR A 371 -7.13 -2.72 -15.15
C THR A 371 -6.66 -2.70 -13.70
N ASP A 372 -5.38 -2.40 -13.44
CA ASP A 372 -4.85 -2.29 -12.08
C ASP A 372 -5.51 -1.14 -11.30
N LEU A 373 -5.59 0.04 -11.93
CA LEU A 373 -6.22 1.22 -11.35
C LEU A 373 -7.73 1.00 -11.11
N ASP A 374 -8.43 0.37 -12.06
CA ASP A 374 -9.84 0.02 -11.91
C ASP A 374 -10.05 -0.98 -10.78
N ARG A 375 -9.16 -1.97 -10.65
CA ARG A 375 -9.21 -2.95 -9.55
C ARG A 375 -9.05 -2.24 -8.22
N TYR A 376 -8.01 -1.45 -8.02
CA TYR A 376 -7.79 -0.72 -6.77
C TYR A 376 -8.98 0.19 -6.42
N ARG A 377 -9.51 0.92 -7.42
CA ARG A 377 -10.67 1.81 -7.25
C ARG A 377 -11.95 1.05 -6.91
N ALA A 378 -12.24 -0.05 -7.61
CA ALA A 378 -13.42 -0.86 -7.36
C ALA A 378 -13.41 -1.44 -5.95
N GLN A 379 -12.24 -1.91 -5.48
CA GLN A 379 -12.06 -2.36 -4.10
C GLN A 379 -12.29 -1.21 -3.11
N THR A 380 -11.64 -0.06 -3.32
CA THR A 380 -11.82 1.15 -2.49
C THR A 380 -13.30 1.55 -2.38
N VAL A 381 -14.02 1.55 -3.50
CA VAL A 381 -15.47 1.87 -3.55
C VAL A 381 -16.31 0.82 -2.84
N ALA A 382 -15.97 -0.47 -2.95
CA ALA A 382 -16.73 -1.56 -2.34
C ALA A 382 -16.73 -1.48 -0.80
N TYR A 383 -15.56 -1.20 -0.21
CA TYR A 383 -15.42 -0.98 1.23
C TYR A 383 -15.82 0.43 1.66
N GLY A 384 -16.17 1.31 0.71
CA GLY A 384 -16.60 2.65 1.03
C GLY A 384 -15.50 3.48 1.68
N HIS A 385 -14.25 3.26 1.28
CA HIS A 385 -13.08 4.02 1.71
C HIS A 385 -12.94 5.32 0.90
N ALA A 386 -12.23 6.29 1.47
CA ALA A 386 -11.81 7.49 0.75
C ALA A 386 -10.77 7.15 -0.32
N GLY A 387 -10.71 7.96 -1.38
CA GLY A 387 -9.70 7.83 -2.43
C GLY A 387 -8.28 8.00 -1.89
N PHE A 388 -7.34 7.26 -2.46
CA PHE A 388 -5.93 7.26 -2.06
C PHE A 388 -5.01 7.42 -3.27
N ILE A 389 -4.18 8.44 -3.25
CA ILE A 389 -3.15 8.71 -4.26
C ILE A 389 -1.81 8.35 -3.65
N GLY A 390 -1.39 7.09 -3.84
CA GLY A 390 -0.10 6.60 -3.38
C GLY A 390 1.09 7.24 -4.10
N ALA A 391 2.29 7.03 -3.54
CA ALA A 391 3.55 7.65 -3.99
C ALA A 391 3.76 7.63 -5.51
N ALA A 392 3.50 6.48 -6.15
CA ALA A 392 3.69 6.31 -7.59
C ALA A 392 2.79 7.21 -8.47
N LEU A 393 1.69 7.72 -7.91
CA LEU A 393 0.68 8.51 -8.62
C LEU A 393 0.78 10.02 -8.33
N VAL A 394 1.43 10.45 -7.25
CA VAL A 394 1.50 11.87 -6.81
C VAL A 394 1.95 12.81 -7.94
N GLY A 395 3.00 12.44 -8.67
CA GLY A 395 3.51 13.22 -9.80
C GLY A 395 2.75 13.03 -11.12
N ARG A 396 1.57 12.40 -11.10
CA ARG A 396 0.75 12.08 -12.28
C ARG A 396 -0.56 12.86 -12.22
N GLU A 397 -0.46 14.17 -12.42
CA GLU A 397 -1.53 15.14 -12.21
C GLU A 397 -2.87 14.75 -12.86
N ASP A 398 -2.84 14.14 -14.05
CA ASP A 398 -4.06 13.73 -14.76
C ASP A 398 -4.72 12.49 -14.12
N LEU A 399 -3.93 11.56 -13.58
CA LEU A 399 -4.45 10.43 -12.78
C LEU A 399 -4.96 10.90 -11.42
N VAL A 400 -4.25 11.82 -10.77
CA VAL A 400 -4.73 12.45 -9.52
C VAL A 400 -6.09 13.12 -9.73
N ALA A 401 -6.22 13.90 -10.82
CA ALA A 401 -7.48 14.53 -11.18
C ALA A 401 -8.58 13.52 -11.46
N LYS A 402 -8.29 12.45 -12.21
CA LYS A 402 -9.26 11.37 -12.49
C LYS A 402 -9.78 10.70 -11.22
N GLU A 403 -8.90 10.27 -10.32
CA GLU A 403 -9.31 9.65 -9.06
C GLU A 403 -10.12 10.62 -8.20
N HIS A 404 -9.70 11.89 -8.13
CA HIS A 404 -10.45 12.94 -7.44
C HIS A 404 -11.87 13.11 -7.98
N HIS A 405 -12.01 13.25 -9.31
CA HIS A 405 -13.29 13.51 -9.97
C HIS A 405 -14.25 12.32 -9.84
N LEU A 406 -13.74 11.09 -9.76
CA LEU A 406 -14.56 9.90 -9.57
C LEU A 406 -14.92 9.66 -8.10
N LEU A 407 -14.00 9.82 -7.16
CA LEU A 407 -14.23 9.33 -5.79
C LEU A 407 -14.93 10.35 -4.89
N THR A 408 -14.59 11.64 -5.00
CA THR A 408 -15.10 12.71 -4.11
C THR A 408 -16.63 12.72 -4.00
N GLY A 409 -17.32 12.61 -5.14
CA GLY A 409 -18.79 12.66 -5.21
C GLY A 409 -19.49 11.47 -4.55
N VAL A 410 -18.78 10.34 -4.41
CA VAL A 410 -19.23 9.09 -3.81
C VAL A 410 -18.95 9.11 -2.31
N GLN A 411 -17.70 9.35 -1.92
CA GLN A 411 -17.27 9.25 -0.52
C GLN A 411 -17.98 10.25 0.40
N ARG A 412 -18.33 11.45 -0.10
CA ARG A 412 -19.15 12.43 0.66
C ARG A 412 -20.49 11.86 1.13
N LEU A 413 -21.08 10.92 0.36
CA LEU A 413 -22.36 10.29 0.66
C LEU A 413 -22.17 9.00 1.47
N VAL A 414 -21.08 8.27 1.23
CA VAL A 414 -20.76 7.03 1.94
C VAL A 414 -20.45 7.31 3.42
N HIS A 415 -19.52 8.23 3.71
CA HIS A 415 -19.05 8.47 5.09
C HIS A 415 -20.07 9.22 5.97
N THR A 416 -21.08 9.86 5.37
CA THR A 416 -22.14 10.58 6.09
C THR A 416 -23.41 9.74 6.30
N ALA A 417 -23.41 8.46 5.90
CA ALA A 417 -24.56 7.57 6.02
C ALA A 417 -24.18 6.19 6.54
N ARG A 418 -25.18 5.45 7.01
CA ARG A 418 -25.01 4.07 7.47
C ARG A 418 -25.50 3.10 6.39
N PRO A 419 -24.81 1.98 6.16
CA PRO A 419 -25.35 0.90 5.35
C PRO A 419 -26.67 0.38 5.96
N THR A 420 -27.68 0.20 5.12
CA THR A 420 -28.98 -0.40 5.47
C THR A 420 -29.15 -1.80 4.89
N ALA A 421 -28.41 -2.14 3.85
CA ALA A 421 -28.31 -3.49 3.31
C ALA A 421 -26.94 -3.70 2.65
N ILE A 422 -26.33 -4.87 2.91
CA ILE A 422 -25.13 -5.36 2.24
C ILE A 422 -25.52 -6.70 1.62
N GLU A 423 -25.57 -6.75 0.29
CA GLU A 423 -26.10 -7.88 -0.45
C GLU A 423 -25.12 -8.33 -1.53
N TYR A 424 -25.13 -9.63 -1.78
CA TYR A 424 -24.27 -10.31 -2.73
C TYR A 424 -25.11 -10.93 -3.84
N TRP A 425 -24.63 -10.88 -5.08
CA TRP A 425 -25.32 -11.47 -6.22
C TRP A 425 -24.94 -12.94 -6.38
N VAL A 426 -25.91 -13.83 -6.17
CA VAL A 426 -25.77 -15.28 -6.29
C VAL A 426 -26.97 -15.83 -7.05
N GLU A 427 -26.72 -16.58 -8.13
CA GLU A 427 -27.76 -17.26 -8.94
C GLU A 427 -28.97 -16.35 -9.25
N ASP A 428 -28.68 -15.17 -9.79
CA ASP A 428 -29.67 -14.15 -10.17
C ASP A 428 -30.49 -13.53 -9.04
N ARG A 429 -29.98 -13.58 -7.80
CA ARG A 429 -30.63 -13.00 -6.63
C ARG A 429 -29.64 -12.27 -5.74
N PHE A 430 -30.13 -11.25 -5.04
CA PHE A 430 -29.41 -10.60 -3.96
C PHE A 430 -29.64 -11.39 -2.66
N VAL A 431 -28.56 -11.79 -2.00
CA VAL A 431 -28.58 -12.55 -0.75
C VAL A 431 -27.66 -11.89 0.29
N PRO A 432 -27.91 -12.06 1.60
CA PRO A 432 -27.01 -11.53 2.64
C PRO A 432 -25.68 -12.31 2.67
N ALA A 433 -24.67 -11.75 3.33
CA ALA A 433 -23.35 -12.38 3.51
C ALA A 433 -23.43 -13.81 4.07
N SER A 434 -24.37 -14.08 4.98
CA SER A 434 -24.60 -15.40 5.59
C SER A 434 -24.94 -16.50 4.58
N VAL A 435 -25.45 -16.14 3.40
CA VAL A 435 -25.73 -17.09 2.32
C VAL A 435 -24.57 -17.11 1.33
N ALA A 436 -24.10 -15.92 0.92
CA ALA A 436 -23.01 -15.76 -0.04
C ALA A 436 -21.72 -16.44 0.41
N VAL A 437 -21.32 -16.23 1.68
CA VAL A 437 -20.16 -16.87 2.27
C VAL A 437 -20.37 -18.38 2.36
N ALA A 438 -21.53 -18.86 2.79
CA ALA A 438 -21.84 -20.30 2.85
C ALA A 438 -21.58 -20.98 1.49
N LEU A 439 -22.02 -20.35 0.40
CA LEU A 439 -21.86 -20.81 -0.97
C LEU A 439 -20.48 -20.50 -1.60
N GLY A 440 -19.68 -19.63 -0.99
CA GLY A 440 -18.37 -19.21 -1.53
C GLY A 440 -18.48 -18.26 -2.72
N VAL A 441 -19.57 -17.49 -2.83
CA VAL A 441 -19.84 -16.59 -3.96
C VAL A 441 -20.02 -15.18 -3.44
N THR A 442 -18.94 -14.38 -3.47
CA THR A 442 -18.96 -13.01 -2.93
C THR A 442 -18.55 -11.94 -3.94
N TRP A 443 -18.36 -12.27 -5.22
CA TRP A 443 -17.68 -11.43 -6.24
C TRP A 443 -18.48 -10.24 -6.80
N ARG A 444 -19.77 -10.11 -6.46
CA ARG A 444 -20.63 -9.01 -6.92
C ARG A 444 -21.47 -8.52 -5.76
N GLN A 445 -21.43 -7.23 -5.48
CA GLN A 445 -22.08 -6.66 -4.30
C GLN A 445 -22.98 -5.49 -4.66
N ARG A 446 -24.05 -5.34 -3.86
CA ARG A 446 -24.88 -4.13 -3.80
C ARG A 446 -24.96 -3.68 -2.34
N VAL A 447 -24.62 -2.41 -2.09
CA VAL A 447 -24.73 -1.78 -0.78
C VAL A 447 -25.73 -0.65 -0.86
N ARG A 448 -26.71 -0.62 0.05
CA ARG A 448 -27.66 0.50 0.20
C ARG A 448 -27.35 1.27 1.47
N TYR A 449 -27.51 2.58 1.42
CA TYR A 449 -27.25 3.49 2.52
C TYR A 449 -28.53 4.24 2.94
N SER A 450 -28.54 4.71 4.20
CA SER A 450 -29.67 5.41 4.81
C SER A 450 -30.03 6.74 4.16
N ASN A 451 -29.10 7.35 3.41
CA ASN A 451 -29.33 8.58 2.65
C ASN A 451 -29.84 8.34 1.22
N GLY A 452 -30.13 7.08 0.86
CA GLY A 452 -30.62 6.71 -0.48
C GLY A 452 -29.52 6.42 -1.51
N LEU A 453 -28.24 6.48 -1.13
CA LEU A 453 -27.14 6.01 -1.98
C LEU A 453 -27.23 4.48 -2.15
N THR A 454 -27.04 4.01 -3.37
CA THR A 454 -26.79 2.60 -3.69
C THR A 454 -25.48 2.47 -4.46
N VAL A 455 -24.65 1.52 -4.05
CA VAL A 455 -23.35 1.21 -4.66
C VAL A 455 -23.38 -0.22 -5.19
N TRP A 456 -22.90 -0.43 -6.40
CA TRP A 456 -22.71 -1.73 -7.03
C TRP A 456 -21.26 -1.89 -7.45
N VAL A 457 -20.68 -3.07 -7.22
CA VAL A 457 -19.31 -3.37 -7.64
C VAL A 457 -19.24 -4.79 -8.20
N ASN A 458 -18.54 -4.95 -9.34
CA ASN A 458 -18.32 -6.23 -10.01
C ASN A 458 -16.84 -6.61 -9.96
N TRP A 459 -16.49 -7.67 -9.24
CA TRP A 459 -15.14 -8.24 -9.17
C TRP A 459 -14.99 -9.44 -10.10
N ALA A 460 -16.12 -10.05 -10.48
CA ALA A 460 -16.16 -11.21 -11.37
C ALA A 460 -15.72 -10.83 -12.78
N ALA A 461 -15.08 -11.79 -13.46
CA ALA A 461 -14.59 -11.61 -14.83
C ALA A 461 -15.71 -11.27 -15.80
N GLU A 462 -16.90 -11.87 -15.62
CA GLU A 462 -18.01 -11.67 -16.52
C GLU A 462 -18.69 -10.30 -16.27
N PRO A 463 -19.14 -9.62 -17.33
CA PRO A 463 -19.94 -8.41 -17.19
C PRO A 463 -21.23 -8.63 -16.39
N TRP A 464 -21.62 -7.63 -15.61
CA TRP A 464 -22.81 -7.67 -14.75
C TRP A 464 -23.82 -6.58 -15.13
N ALA A 465 -25.00 -6.99 -15.58
CA ALA A 465 -26.09 -6.06 -15.89
C ALA A 465 -26.78 -5.60 -14.59
N ILE A 466 -26.87 -4.29 -14.40
CA ILE A 466 -27.55 -3.63 -13.28
C ILE A 466 -28.31 -2.42 -13.81
N GLU A 467 -29.56 -2.17 -13.40
CA GLU A 467 -30.28 -0.90 -13.59
C GLU A 467 -29.85 0.00 -14.79
N GLY A 468 -29.95 -0.53 -16.02
CA GLY A 468 -29.64 0.20 -17.27
C GLY A 468 -28.14 0.35 -17.62
N HIS A 469 -27.26 -0.31 -16.89
CA HIS A 469 -25.80 -0.29 -17.07
C HIS A 469 -25.24 -1.72 -17.08
N THR A 470 -24.06 -1.89 -17.66
CA THR A 470 -23.31 -3.14 -17.60
C THR A 470 -21.94 -2.88 -17.01
N LEU A 471 -21.64 -3.47 -15.85
CA LEU A 471 -20.35 -3.32 -15.20
C LEU A 471 -19.37 -4.36 -15.74
N PRO A 472 -18.20 -3.99 -16.31
CA PRO A 472 -17.15 -4.96 -16.63
C PRO A 472 -16.54 -5.53 -15.33
N GLN A 473 -15.56 -6.44 -15.43
CA GLN A 473 -14.72 -6.74 -14.28
C GLN A 473 -14.06 -5.46 -13.77
N TRP A 474 -14.12 -5.23 -12.46
CA TRP A 474 -13.71 -3.99 -11.77
C TRP A 474 -14.58 -2.76 -12.12
N GLY A 475 -15.73 -3.00 -12.74
CA GLY A 475 -16.76 -1.99 -12.94
C GLY A 475 -17.54 -1.72 -11.65
N TRP A 476 -17.98 -0.48 -11.49
CA TRP A 476 -18.76 -0.07 -10.33
C TRP A 476 -19.69 1.09 -10.69
N ARG A 477 -20.71 1.29 -9.87
CA ARG A 477 -21.62 2.45 -9.96
C ARG A 477 -22.06 2.86 -8.57
N ALA A 478 -22.12 4.16 -8.32
CA ALA A 478 -22.69 4.76 -7.14
C ALA A 478 -23.80 5.74 -7.57
N SER A 479 -25.04 5.48 -7.15
CA SER A 479 -26.21 6.28 -7.53
C SER A 479 -27.01 6.70 -6.30
N GLY A 480 -27.32 7.99 -6.17
CA GLY A 480 -27.96 8.56 -4.99
C GLY A 480 -28.36 10.03 -5.18
N PRO A 481 -28.69 10.75 -4.10
CA PRO A 481 -29.14 12.15 -4.18
C PRO A 481 -28.17 13.07 -4.91
N GLY A 482 -28.55 13.49 -6.13
CA GLY A 482 -27.74 14.35 -6.99
C GLY A 482 -26.42 13.74 -7.46
N THR A 483 -26.20 12.44 -7.24
CA THR A 483 -24.96 11.73 -7.56
C THR A 483 -25.25 10.54 -8.47
N ASP A 484 -24.55 10.43 -9.58
CA ASP A 484 -24.46 9.21 -10.38
C ASP A 484 -23.05 9.12 -10.98
N VAL A 485 -22.26 8.15 -10.51
CA VAL A 485 -20.83 8.03 -10.81
C VAL A 485 -20.52 6.57 -11.07
N GLY A 486 -19.59 6.28 -11.98
CA GLY A 486 -19.13 4.90 -12.15
C GLY A 486 -18.11 4.68 -13.25
N THR A 487 -17.71 3.42 -13.34
CA THR A 487 -16.92 2.82 -14.40
C THR A 487 -17.75 1.67 -14.99
N ALA A 488 -18.16 1.77 -16.25
CA ALA A 488 -19.07 0.78 -16.86
C ALA A 488 -18.82 0.62 -18.36
N LEU A 489 -19.43 -0.41 -18.94
CA LEU A 489 -19.47 -0.61 -20.39
C LEU A 489 -20.55 0.29 -21.02
N ARG A 490 -20.17 1.00 -22.07
CA ARG A 490 -21.06 1.64 -23.05
C ARG A 490 -20.64 1.24 -24.45
N ASP A 491 -21.55 0.65 -25.22
CA ASP A 491 -21.27 0.12 -26.56
C ASP A 491 -20.03 -0.81 -26.60
N GLY A 492 -19.87 -1.63 -25.56
CA GLY A 492 -18.74 -2.55 -25.40
C GLY A 492 -17.42 -1.90 -24.97
N ARG A 493 -17.41 -0.61 -24.65
CA ARG A 493 -16.23 0.16 -24.23
C ARG A 493 -16.31 0.56 -22.77
N VAL A 494 -15.19 0.45 -22.04
CA VAL A 494 -15.14 0.93 -20.66
C VAL A 494 -15.06 2.46 -20.68
N VAL A 495 -15.94 3.12 -19.93
CA VAL A 495 -15.95 4.58 -19.77
C VAL A 495 -16.11 4.93 -18.31
N ASP A 496 -15.65 6.13 -17.94
CA ASP A 496 -15.89 6.70 -16.62
C ASP A 496 -16.79 7.93 -16.70
N TRP A 497 -17.60 8.12 -15.68
CA TRP A 497 -18.37 9.34 -15.51
C TRP A 497 -18.56 9.68 -14.04
N ALA A 498 -18.71 10.96 -13.78
CA ALA A 498 -19.27 11.45 -12.54
C ALA A 498 -20.30 12.54 -12.83
N ARG A 499 -21.47 12.42 -12.20
CA ARG A 499 -22.40 13.52 -12.05
C ARG A 499 -22.58 13.76 -10.57
N THR A 500 -22.27 14.96 -10.12
CA THR A 500 -22.39 15.37 -8.72
C THR A 500 -23.10 16.73 -8.66
N PRO A 501 -23.50 17.20 -7.47
CA PRO A 501 -24.01 18.56 -7.30
C PRO A 501 -22.99 19.65 -7.68
N GLU A 502 -21.69 19.35 -7.62
CA GLU A 502 -20.61 20.31 -7.85
C GLU A 502 -20.13 20.32 -9.30
N PHE A 503 -20.11 19.17 -9.97
CA PHE A 503 -19.54 19.04 -11.31
C PHE A 503 -20.09 17.84 -12.09
N THR A 504 -19.87 17.87 -13.41
CA THR A 504 -19.97 16.71 -14.30
C THR A 504 -18.57 16.37 -14.81
N TYR A 505 -18.21 15.09 -14.79
CA TYR A 505 -16.98 14.55 -15.35
C TYR A 505 -17.31 13.41 -16.31
N ALA A 506 -16.57 13.29 -17.38
CA ALA A 506 -16.65 12.17 -18.30
C ALA A 506 -15.27 11.86 -18.87
N ASP A 507 -14.94 10.57 -18.99
CA ASP A 507 -13.71 10.10 -19.60
C ASP A 507 -14.01 8.97 -20.58
N ALA A 508 -13.77 9.25 -21.86
CA ALA A 508 -13.91 8.29 -22.95
C ALA A 508 -12.76 7.29 -23.02
N ARG A 509 -11.72 7.42 -22.17
CA ARG A 509 -10.52 6.58 -22.10
C ARG A 509 -9.80 6.43 -23.44
N THR A 510 -9.79 7.47 -24.27
CA THR A 510 -9.17 7.43 -25.61
C THR A 510 -7.65 7.59 -25.59
N SER A 511 -7.10 7.96 -24.44
CA SER A 511 -5.69 7.91 -24.13
C SER A 511 -5.49 7.22 -22.79
N PHE A 512 -4.34 6.56 -22.63
CA PHE A 512 -3.88 6.22 -21.30
C PHE A 512 -3.33 7.50 -20.67
N LEU A 513 -3.98 8.01 -19.62
CA LEU A 513 -3.56 9.23 -18.89
C LEU A 513 -2.17 9.09 -18.23
N GLY A 514 -1.50 7.94 -18.42
CA GLY A 514 -0.14 7.69 -18.03
C GLY A 514 0.86 7.38 -19.14
N GLU A 515 0.53 7.63 -20.41
CA GLU A 515 1.39 7.24 -21.54
C GLU A 515 2.81 7.81 -21.44
N ALA A 516 2.95 9.03 -20.89
CA ALA A 516 4.24 9.71 -20.73
C ALA A 516 5.27 8.96 -19.86
N TYR A 517 4.85 7.98 -19.05
CA TYR A 517 5.73 7.22 -18.17
C TYR A 517 5.74 5.71 -18.44
N VAL A 518 5.00 5.23 -19.45
CA VAL A 518 5.09 3.83 -19.88
C VAL A 518 6.48 3.58 -20.44
N ARG A 519 7.30 2.82 -19.72
CA ARG A 519 8.63 2.41 -20.16
C ARG A 519 8.49 1.22 -21.08
N ARG A 520 8.33 1.49 -22.37
CA ARG A 520 8.33 0.44 -23.39
C ARG A 520 9.71 -0.21 -23.43
N HIS A 521 9.73 -1.54 -23.52
CA HIS A 521 10.95 -2.30 -23.68
C HIS A 521 11.58 -1.90 -25.02
N ALA A 522 12.86 -1.52 -25.00
CA ALA A 522 13.63 -1.36 -26.22
C ALA A 522 13.68 -2.71 -26.92
N ARG A 523 13.39 -2.74 -28.23
CA ARG A 523 13.48 -3.97 -29.03
C ARG A 523 14.94 -4.30 -29.34
N ILE A 524 15.66 -4.62 -28.28
CA ILE A 524 17.06 -5.06 -28.30
C ILE A 524 17.07 -6.31 -27.44
N GLU A 525 17.43 -7.44 -28.04
CA GLU A 525 17.44 -8.74 -27.37
C GLU A 525 18.90 -9.22 -27.23
N PRO A 526 19.44 -9.27 -26.00
CA PRO A 526 20.75 -9.85 -25.77
C PRO A 526 20.66 -11.39 -25.68
N LYS A 527 21.68 -12.06 -26.23
CA LYS A 527 21.82 -13.52 -26.19
C LYS A 527 23.23 -13.90 -25.78
N LEU A 528 23.37 -15.02 -25.07
CA LEU A 528 24.67 -15.63 -24.83
C LEU A 528 25.07 -16.44 -26.06
N ALA A 529 25.94 -15.89 -26.90
CA ALA A 529 26.41 -16.52 -28.12
C ALA A 529 27.44 -17.61 -27.86
N ARG A 530 28.32 -17.40 -26.86
CA ARG A 530 29.37 -18.37 -26.53
C ARG A 530 29.73 -18.36 -25.04
N PHE A 531 29.93 -19.57 -24.50
CA PHE A 531 30.53 -19.83 -23.19
C PHE A 531 31.75 -20.73 -23.35
N ARG A 532 32.86 -20.41 -22.68
CA ARG A 532 34.04 -21.27 -22.58
C ARG A 532 34.63 -21.24 -21.18
N TYR A 533 34.81 -22.41 -20.58
CA TYR A 533 35.59 -22.55 -19.34
C TYR A 533 37.09 -22.54 -19.66
N LEU A 534 37.87 -21.68 -19.00
CA LEU A 534 39.30 -21.52 -19.23
C LEU A 534 40.17 -22.30 -18.23
N GLY A 535 39.56 -22.86 -17.17
CA GLY A 535 40.26 -23.53 -16.07
C GLY A 535 40.29 -22.69 -14.80
N GLY A 536 40.40 -23.34 -13.64
CA GLY A 536 40.31 -22.68 -12.34
C GLY A 536 38.97 -21.97 -12.16
N ASP A 537 39.03 -20.68 -11.83
CA ASP A 537 37.89 -19.78 -11.68
C ASP A 537 37.61 -18.91 -12.92
N GLN A 538 38.26 -19.16 -14.06
CA GLN A 538 38.15 -18.31 -15.25
C GLN A 538 37.15 -18.86 -16.27
N ILE A 539 36.26 -17.97 -16.75
CA ILE A 539 35.36 -18.22 -17.88
C ILE A 539 35.51 -17.12 -18.94
N GLU A 540 35.14 -17.44 -20.17
CA GLU A 540 35.07 -16.53 -21.31
C GLU A 540 33.64 -16.54 -21.87
N LEU A 541 33.08 -15.36 -22.05
CA LEU A 541 31.71 -15.14 -22.52
C LEU A 541 31.71 -14.27 -23.77
N THR A 542 30.84 -14.58 -24.73
CA THR A 542 30.54 -13.71 -25.88
C THR A 542 29.04 -13.55 -25.98
N TYR A 543 28.59 -12.31 -26.07
CA TYR A 543 27.20 -11.94 -26.19
C TYR A 543 26.88 -11.49 -27.62
N GLU A 544 25.61 -11.57 -27.97
CA GLU A 544 25.05 -10.98 -29.18
C GLU A 544 23.90 -10.06 -28.81
N TRP A 545 23.89 -8.85 -29.36
CA TRP A 545 22.77 -7.92 -29.25
C TRP A 545 22.00 -7.90 -30.56
N HIS A 546 20.77 -8.42 -30.56
CA HIS A 546 19.87 -8.41 -31.70
C HIS A 546 19.05 -7.11 -31.65
N VAL A 547 19.35 -6.17 -32.53
CA VAL A 547 18.84 -4.79 -32.48
C VAL A 547 17.71 -4.62 -33.48
N GLU A 548 16.49 -4.34 -33.02
CA GLU A 548 15.30 -4.07 -33.86
C GLU A 548 14.74 -2.65 -33.65
N GLN A 549 15.51 -1.82 -32.96
CA GLN A 549 15.19 -0.43 -32.68
C GLN A 549 16.48 0.39 -32.55
N ASP A 550 16.47 1.58 -33.16
CA ASP A 550 17.55 2.56 -33.01
C ASP A 550 17.55 3.15 -31.59
N LEU A 551 18.76 3.39 -31.05
CA LEU A 551 18.96 4.07 -29.77
C LEU A 551 19.37 5.52 -29.99
N ASP A 552 18.80 6.44 -29.19
CA ASP A 552 19.05 7.89 -29.28
C ASP A 552 20.30 8.34 -28.51
N ARG A 553 20.89 7.45 -27.69
CA ARG A 553 22.01 7.73 -26.80
C ARG A 553 22.87 6.49 -26.56
N ASP A 554 24.00 6.72 -25.90
CA ASP A 554 24.96 5.68 -25.54
C ASP A 554 24.68 5.10 -24.15
N TYR A 555 24.73 3.78 -24.05
CA TYR A 555 24.56 2.99 -22.84
C TYR A 555 25.81 2.13 -22.58
N ASN A 556 26.06 1.83 -21.30
CA ASN A 556 27.05 0.84 -20.87
C ASN A 556 26.39 -0.53 -20.71
N VAL A 557 27.18 -1.60 -20.83
CA VAL A 557 26.73 -2.97 -20.64
C VAL A 557 26.93 -3.37 -19.18
N LEU A 558 25.86 -3.77 -18.52
CA LEU A 558 25.93 -4.45 -17.22
C LEU A 558 25.84 -5.96 -17.44
N VAL A 559 26.69 -6.73 -16.76
CA VAL A 559 26.63 -8.18 -16.69
C VAL A 559 26.80 -8.60 -15.23
N HIS A 560 25.75 -9.11 -14.62
CA HIS A 560 25.76 -9.52 -13.22
C HIS A 560 25.60 -11.03 -13.08
N PHE A 561 26.30 -11.60 -12.11
CA PHE A 561 26.22 -13.00 -11.72
C PHE A 561 25.58 -13.08 -10.35
N ASN A 562 24.35 -13.58 -10.29
CA ASN A 562 23.48 -13.46 -9.11
C ASN A 562 23.25 -14.81 -8.42
N ASN A 563 22.98 -14.78 -7.12
CA ASN A 563 22.54 -15.96 -6.36
C ASN A 563 21.47 -15.57 -5.33
N ASP A 564 20.34 -16.29 -5.33
CA ASP A 564 19.18 -16.00 -4.47
C ASP A 564 19.47 -16.03 -2.96
N ALA A 565 20.56 -16.69 -2.54
CA ALA A 565 20.97 -16.69 -1.14
C ALA A 565 21.53 -15.33 -0.68
N VAL A 566 21.88 -14.42 -1.59
CA VAL A 566 22.41 -13.09 -1.25
C VAL A 566 21.27 -12.14 -0.93
N SER A 567 21.15 -11.70 0.32
CA SER A 567 20.21 -10.64 0.69
C SER A 567 20.88 -9.27 0.56
N GLN A 568 20.38 -8.42 -0.35
CA GLN A 568 20.85 -7.03 -0.50
C GLN A 568 19.69 -6.06 -0.75
N TRP A 569 19.73 -4.87 -0.14
CA TRP A 569 18.75 -3.80 -0.35
C TRP A 569 18.74 -3.37 -1.82
N GLY A 570 17.58 -3.41 -2.46
CA GLY A 570 17.42 -3.20 -3.91
C GLY A 570 17.34 -4.47 -4.77
N GLY A 571 17.48 -5.67 -4.17
CA GLY A 571 17.01 -6.93 -4.78
C GLY A 571 17.80 -7.46 -5.99
N ASP A 572 19.00 -6.94 -6.27
CA ASP A 572 19.72 -7.42 -7.46
C ASP A 572 20.47 -8.76 -7.28
N HIS A 573 20.60 -9.25 -6.04
CA HIS A 573 21.27 -10.50 -5.65
C HIS A 573 22.69 -10.73 -6.25
N ILE A 574 23.45 -9.65 -6.49
CA ILE A 574 24.72 -9.68 -7.24
C ILE A 574 25.85 -10.24 -6.36
N VAL A 575 26.57 -11.25 -6.87
CA VAL A 575 27.77 -11.78 -6.22
C VAL A 575 29.05 -11.22 -6.85
N PHE A 576 29.09 -11.17 -8.18
CA PHE A 576 30.18 -10.58 -8.94
C PHE A 576 29.68 -10.05 -10.29
N GLN A 577 30.52 -9.26 -10.97
CA GLN A 577 30.13 -8.51 -12.16
C GLN A 577 31.16 -8.66 -13.30
N GLY A 578 30.68 -8.52 -14.53
CA GLY A 578 31.46 -8.44 -15.75
C GLY A 578 31.09 -7.21 -16.57
N ASP A 579 30.72 -6.11 -15.91
CA ASP A 579 30.30 -4.85 -16.54
C ASP A 579 31.41 -4.28 -17.43
N HIS A 580 31.03 -3.74 -18.59
CA HIS A 580 31.97 -3.23 -19.58
C HIS A 580 31.33 -2.19 -20.50
N ALA A 581 32.17 -1.47 -21.25
CA ALA A 581 31.69 -0.61 -22.32
C ALA A 581 31.21 -1.46 -23.51
N ALA A 582 30.12 -1.05 -24.16
CA ALA A 582 29.66 -1.68 -25.39
C ALA A 582 30.77 -1.68 -26.47
N PRO A 583 30.80 -2.65 -27.41
CA PRO A 583 31.84 -2.77 -28.44
C PRO A 583 32.04 -1.50 -29.29
N ARG A 584 30.96 -0.73 -29.44
CA ARG A 584 30.92 0.60 -30.03
C ARG A 584 29.74 1.37 -29.42
N PRO A 585 29.73 2.72 -29.51
CA PRO A 585 28.66 3.54 -28.91
C PRO A 585 27.27 3.05 -29.35
N THR A 586 26.38 2.76 -28.41
CA THR A 586 25.09 2.10 -28.69
C THR A 586 24.15 2.99 -29.51
N SER A 587 24.31 4.31 -29.48
CA SER A 587 23.61 5.25 -30.37
C SER A 587 23.92 5.05 -31.86
N THR A 588 25.00 4.31 -32.17
CA THR A 588 25.37 3.95 -33.53
C THR A 588 24.76 2.62 -33.99
N TRP A 589 24.11 1.88 -33.09
CA TRP A 589 23.41 0.64 -33.45
C TRP A 589 22.17 0.98 -34.28
N ARG A 590 21.85 0.13 -35.25
CA ARG A 590 20.74 0.32 -36.17
C ARG A 590 19.82 -0.89 -36.16
N ALA A 591 18.53 -0.64 -36.30
CA ALA A 591 17.53 -1.70 -36.44
C ALA A 591 17.92 -2.67 -37.59
N GLY A 592 17.87 -3.97 -37.30
CA GLY A 592 18.30 -5.07 -38.15
C GLY A 592 19.73 -5.57 -37.88
N GLU A 593 20.52 -4.91 -37.03
CA GLU A 593 21.89 -5.34 -36.74
C GLU A 593 21.95 -6.44 -35.67
N VAL A 594 22.97 -7.31 -35.76
CA VAL A 594 23.42 -8.19 -34.68
C VAL A 594 24.82 -7.77 -34.28
N ILE A 595 25.00 -7.30 -33.04
CA ILE A 595 26.27 -6.82 -32.51
C ILE A 595 26.92 -7.92 -31.67
N VAL A 596 28.13 -8.34 -32.06
CA VAL A 596 28.93 -9.29 -31.26
C VAL A 596 29.71 -8.53 -30.21
N ASP A 597 29.61 -9.00 -28.96
CA ASP A 597 30.18 -8.37 -27.78
C ASP A 597 31.03 -9.36 -26.97
N GLY A 598 32.35 -9.20 -27.08
CA GLY A 598 33.35 -10.08 -26.47
C GLY A 598 34.37 -10.64 -27.48
N PRO A 599 35.16 -11.65 -27.07
CA PRO A 599 35.06 -12.37 -25.79
C PRO A 599 35.48 -11.52 -24.59
N HIS A 600 34.79 -11.73 -23.46
CA HIS A 600 35.10 -11.14 -22.15
C HIS A 600 35.49 -12.22 -21.16
N THR A 601 36.61 -12.03 -20.47
CA THR A 601 37.07 -12.94 -19.41
C THR A 601 36.51 -12.49 -18.06
N VAL A 602 35.93 -13.43 -17.31
CA VAL A 602 35.35 -13.17 -15.99
C VAL A 602 35.88 -14.18 -14.97
N THR A 603 36.25 -13.69 -13.79
CA THR A 603 36.60 -14.51 -12.61
C THR A 603 35.34 -14.88 -11.84
N VAL A 604 35.07 -16.17 -11.71
CA VAL A 604 33.90 -16.73 -11.03
C VAL A 604 34.16 -16.80 -9.52
N SER A 605 33.24 -16.25 -8.72
CA SER A 605 33.30 -16.37 -7.26
C SER A 605 33.20 -17.85 -6.81
N PRO A 606 33.97 -18.28 -5.80
CA PRO A 606 33.86 -19.63 -5.23
C PRO A 606 32.71 -19.77 -4.21
N GLU A 607 32.04 -18.68 -3.87
CA GLU A 607 31.13 -18.57 -2.71
C GLU A 607 29.88 -19.46 -2.82
N TYR A 608 29.34 -19.64 -4.03
CA TYR A 608 28.10 -20.38 -4.28
C TYR A 608 28.26 -21.40 -5.40
N ASP A 609 27.39 -22.42 -5.39
CA ASP A 609 27.41 -23.51 -6.38
C ASP A 609 26.71 -23.14 -7.70
N THR A 610 25.94 -22.04 -7.72
CA THR A 610 25.19 -21.60 -8.90
C THR A 610 25.17 -20.09 -9.03
N TYR A 611 25.17 -19.60 -10.27
CA TYR A 611 25.05 -18.16 -10.55
C TYR A 611 24.20 -17.90 -11.78
N ASP A 612 23.19 -17.04 -11.68
CA ASP A 612 22.42 -16.57 -12.84
C ASP A 612 23.17 -15.47 -13.56
N ILE A 613 23.42 -15.66 -14.86
CA ILE A 613 24.03 -14.68 -15.75
C ILE A 613 22.94 -13.75 -16.24
N THR A 614 23.02 -12.50 -15.84
CA THR A 614 22.06 -11.46 -16.24
C THR A 614 22.75 -10.32 -16.95
N ILE A 615 22.10 -9.74 -17.96
CA ILE A 615 22.68 -8.67 -18.80
C ILE A 615 21.68 -7.54 -19.02
N GLY A 616 22.18 -6.33 -19.26
CA GLY A 616 21.35 -5.18 -19.64
C GLY A 616 22.16 -3.98 -20.15
N LEU A 617 21.47 -2.89 -20.45
CA LEU A 617 22.05 -1.60 -20.85
C LEU A 617 21.69 -0.51 -19.83
N HIS A 618 22.60 0.41 -19.52
CA HIS A 618 22.32 1.54 -18.61
C HIS A 618 23.10 2.83 -18.92
N ASP A 619 22.51 3.98 -18.62
CA ASP A 619 23.13 5.33 -18.73
C ASP A 619 23.21 6.06 -17.36
N GLY A 620 23.12 5.28 -16.28
CA GLY A 620 22.76 5.75 -14.94
C GLY A 620 21.34 5.33 -14.56
N ARG A 621 20.51 5.01 -15.55
CA ARG A 621 19.27 4.23 -15.39
C ARG A 621 19.31 3.02 -16.32
N ARG A 622 18.76 1.89 -15.88
CA ARG A 622 18.67 0.69 -16.70
C ARG A 622 17.61 0.88 -17.79
N LEU A 623 17.94 0.46 -19.00
CA LEU A 623 17.05 0.43 -20.15
C LEU A 623 16.32 -0.93 -20.18
N PRO A 624 14.98 -0.96 -20.05
CA PRO A 624 14.24 -2.21 -20.16
C PRO A 624 14.37 -2.79 -21.57
N LEU A 625 14.73 -4.07 -21.67
CA LEU A 625 14.99 -4.78 -22.93
C LEU A 625 13.96 -5.88 -23.17
N VAL A 626 13.87 -6.36 -24.41
CA VAL A 626 13.07 -7.55 -24.76
C VAL A 626 13.90 -8.81 -24.43
N GLY A 627 13.28 -9.79 -23.77
CA GLY A 627 13.89 -11.09 -23.50
C GLY A 627 13.40 -11.75 -22.20
N PRO A 628 13.90 -12.95 -21.89
CA PRO A 628 13.62 -13.65 -20.62
C PRO A 628 14.14 -12.83 -19.45
N ARG A 629 13.34 -12.64 -18.39
CA ARG A 629 13.70 -11.73 -17.29
C ARG A 629 14.11 -12.49 -16.03
N ALA A 630 15.26 -12.12 -15.47
CA ALA A 630 15.61 -12.47 -14.10
C ALA A 630 15.04 -11.44 -13.09
N SER A 631 14.94 -10.18 -13.50
CA SER A 631 14.30 -9.09 -12.75
C SER A 631 13.71 -8.05 -13.73
N LEU A 632 13.14 -6.95 -13.22
CA LEU A 632 12.39 -5.97 -14.01
C LEU A 632 13.12 -5.43 -15.25
N ASP A 633 14.45 -5.35 -15.21
CA ASP A 633 15.28 -4.69 -16.21
C ASP A 633 16.57 -5.45 -16.57
N ARG A 634 16.63 -6.75 -16.24
CA ARG A 634 17.78 -7.61 -16.58
C ARG A 634 17.33 -8.86 -17.30
N ILE A 635 18.02 -9.16 -18.39
CA ILE A 635 17.76 -10.34 -19.21
C ILE A 635 18.54 -11.52 -18.65
N LEU A 636 17.85 -12.61 -18.36
CA LEU A 636 18.45 -13.88 -17.97
C LEU A 636 19.05 -14.55 -19.21
N LEU A 637 20.37 -14.67 -19.25
CA LEU A 637 21.08 -15.29 -20.37
C LEU A 637 21.33 -16.79 -20.15
N GLY A 638 21.45 -17.23 -18.90
CA GLY A 638 21.78 -18.60 -18.54
C GLY A 638 22.18 -18.73 -17.08
N ARG A 639 22.39 -19.95 -16.62
CA ARG A 639 22.81 -20.26 -15.25
C ARG A 639 24.16 -21.00 -15.26
N LEU A 640 25.11 -20.55 -14.46
CA LEU A 640 26.34 -21.27 -14.21
C LEU A 640 26.11 -22.28 -13.08
N ALA A 641 26.70 -23.46 -13.21
CA ALA A 641 26.94 -24.38 -12.11
C ALA A 641 28.44 -24.50 -11.88
N VAL A 642 28.84 -24.32 -10.62
CA VAL A 642 30.22 -24.29 -10.15
C VAL A 642 30.48 -25.53 -9.32
N THR A 643 31.61 -26.20 -9.55
CA THR A 643 32.08 -27.32 -8.75
C THR A 643 33.39 -26.93 -8.09
N ARG A 644 33.52 -27.25 -6.80
CA ARG A 644 34.67 -26.89 -5.97
C ARG A 644 35.26 -28.07 -5.24
N GLU A 645 36.57 -28.00 -5.01
CA GLU A 645 37.30 -28.84 -4.06
C GLU A 645 37.90 -27.91 -2.99
N GLY A 646 37.30 -27.88 -1.80
CA GLY A 646 37.57 -26.83 -0.82
C GLY A 646 37.14 -25.46 -1.34
N GLU A 647 38.05 -24.47 -1.28
CA GLU A 647 37.81 -23.11 -1.80
C GLU A 647 38.19 -22.97 -3.29
N GLN A 648 38.76 -24.00 -3.92
CA GLN A 648 39.19 -23.94 -5.31
C GLN A 648 38.07 -24.35 -6.26
N VAL A 649 37.74 -23.47 -7.19
CA VAL A 649 36.86 -23.80 -8.32
C VAL A 649 37.60 -24.75 -9.27
N THR A 650 37.06 -25.95 -9.45
CA THR A 650 37.64 -27.00 -10.30
C THR A 650 36.88 -27.18 -11.61
N ARG A 651 35.65 -26.68 -11.69
CA ARG A 651 34.84 -26.70 -12.91
C ARG A 651 33.75 -25.64 -12.88
N VAL A 652 33.51 -25.00 -14.03
CA VAL A 652 32.33 -24.17 -14.27
C VAL A 652 31.63 -24.67 -15.55
N ARG A 653 30.32 -24.82 -15.52
CA ARG A 653 29.50 -25.20 -16.68
C ARG A 653 28.27 -24.33 -16.82
N LEU A 654 27.84 -24.09 -18.04
CA LEU A 654 26.52 -23.51 -18.32
C LEU A 654 25.44 -24.60 -18.17
N VAL A 655 24.37 -24.26 -17.47
CA VAL A 655 23.17 -25.08 -17.27
C VAL A 655 22.10 -24.58 -18.23
N GLU A 656 21.34 -25.52 -18.79
CA GLU A 656 20.24 -25.21 -19.68
C GLU A 656 19.06 -24.65 -18.88
N LEU A 657 18.56 -23.48 -19.30
CA LEU A 657 17.33 -22.91 -18.77
C LEU A 657 16.13 -23.73 -19.26
N SER A 658 15.15 -23.94 -18.39
CA SER A 658 13.85 -24.51 -18.75
C SER A 658 13.11 -23.64 -19.77
N ASP A 659 12.13 -24.22 -20.47
CA ASP A 659 11.29 -23.47 -21.42
C ASP A 659 10.55 -22.31 -20.74
N GLU A 660 10.19 -22.47 -19.46
CA GLU A 660 9.58 -21.43 -18.64
C GLU A 660 10.55 -20.28 -18.33
N GLU A 661 11.78 -20.60 -17.94
CA GLU A 661 12.85 -19.60 -17.71
C GLU A 661 13.28 -18.88 -19.00
N ARG A 662 13.06 -19.50 -20.17
CA ARG A 662 13.31 -18.91 -21.50
C ARG A 662 12.13 -18.10 -22.04
N ALA A 663 10.94 -18.23 -21.47
CA ALA A 663 9.80 -17.45 -21.91
C ALA A 663 9.99 -16.00 -21.45
N ALA A 664 9.93 -15.05 -22.39
CA ALA A 664 9.79 -13.65 -22.01
C ALA A 664 8.42 -13.50 -21.33
N PRO A 665 8.33 -13.02 -20.08
CA PRO A 665 7.03 -12.74 -19.49
C PRO A 665 6.32 -11.72 -20.37
N GLU A 666 5.07 -12.01 -20.74
CA GLU A 666 4.22 -11.02 -21.40
C GLU A 666 4.06 -9.86 -20.41
N GLY A 667 4.69 -8.72 -20.74
CA GLY A 667 4.51 -7.51 -19.97
C GLY A 667 3.04 -7.08 -20.01
N PRO A 668 2.60 -6.27 -19.03
CA PRO A 668 1.22 -5.79 -19.01
C PRO A 668 0.88 -5.01 -20.28
N ASP A 669 -0.33 -5.22 -20.80
CA ASP A 669 -0.86 -4.44 -21.91
C ASP A 669 -1.38 -3.10 -21.38
N PHE A 670 -0.56 -2.05 -21.45
CA PHE A 670 -0.97 -0.68 -21.11
C PHE A 670 -2.00 -0.09 -22.09
N GLY A 671 -2.26 -0.75 -23.23
CA GLY A 671 -3.36 -0.45 -24.13
C GLY A 671 -4.70 -1.08 -23.70
N GLU A 672 -4.69 -1.99 -22.72
CA GLU A 672 -5.91 -2.62 -22.24
C GLU A 672 -6.87 -1.54 -21.67
N ARG A 673 -8.15 -1.62 -22.05
CA ARG A 673 -9.20 -0.65 -21.69
C ARG A 673 -8.95 0.78 -22.18
N VAL A 674 -7.98 1.00 -23.06
CA VAL A 674 -7.86 2.24 -23.85
C VAL A 674 -8.79 2.09 -25.06
N ASN A 675 -9.70 3.05 -25.22
CA ASN A 675 -10.63 3.08 -26.34
C ASN A 675 -9.98 3.73 -27.57
N PRO A 676 -10.39 3.36 -28.80
CA PRO A 676 -9.92 3.99 -30.01
C PRO A 676 -10.16 5.49 -30.01
N ALA A 677 -9.24 6.23 -30.61
CA ALA A 677 -9.40 7.66 -30.83
C ALA A 677 -10.76 7.98 -31.48
N GLY A 678 -11.42 9.03 -30.97
CA GLY A 678 -12.75 9.45 -31.42
C GLY A 678 -13.92 8.69 -30.78
N THR A 679 -13.66 7.71 -29.89
CA THR A 679 -14.70 7.16 -29.00
C THR A 679 -15.27 8.30 -28.17
N ARG A 680 -16.60 8.46 -28.15
CA ARG A 680 -17.27 9.55 -27.43
C ARG A 680 -18.07 9.02 -26.26
N VAL A 681 -18.01 9.74 -25.15
CA VAL A 681 -18.89 9.54 -24.00
C VAL A 681 -19.77 10.78 -23.84
N GLU A 682 -21.03 10.56 -23.47
CA GLU A 682 -21.99 11.61 -23.17
C GLU A 682 -22.57 11.43 -21.75
N VAL A 683 -22.46 12.48 -20.96
CA VAL A 683 -22.95 12.54 -19.58
C VAL A 683 -23.75 13.85 -19.44
N GLU A 684 -25.07 13.72 -19.45
CA GLU A 684 -26.01 14.86 -19.51
C GLU A 684 -25.69 15.85 -20.65
N ARG A 685 -25.08 16.99 -20.32
CA ARG A 685 -24.76 18.07 -21.27
C ARG A 685 -23.30 18.05 -21.73
N LEU A 686 -22.48 17.17 -21.16
CA LEU A 686 -21.07 17.01 -21.51
C LEU A 686 -20.92 15.87 -22.53
N ARG A 687 -20.34 16.18 -23.68
CA ARG A 687 -19.92 15.18 -24.67
C ARG A 687 -18.44 15.40 -24.97
N THR A 688 -17.63 14.38 -24.78
CA THR A 688 -16.18 14.43 -24.98
C THR A 688 -15.68 13.14 -25.61
N ASP A 689 -14.60 13.23 -26.38
CA ASP A 689 -13.80 12.10 -26.86
C ASP A 689 -12.47 11.96 -26.13
N GLY A 690 -12.34 12.59 -24.95
CA GLY A 690 -11.24 12.45 -24.00
C GLY A 690 -11.77 12.46 -22.55
N ALA A 691 -11.00 13.02 -21.63
CA ALA A 691 -11.45 13.33 -20.28
C ALA A 691 -11.89 14.81 -20.21
N ALA A 692 -12.90 15.13 -19.42
CA ALA A 692 -13.25 16.53 -19.12
C ALA A 692 -14.06 16.64 -17.83
N ARG A 693 -13.76 17.64 -17.00
CA ARG A 693 -14.60 18.08 -15.89
C ARG A 693 -15.24 19.42 -16.22
N VAL A 694 -16.52 19.57 -15.88
CA VAL A 694 -17.29 20.80 -16.08
C VAL A 694 -18.05 21.17 -14.81
N VAL A 695 -17.85 22.40 -14.35
CA VAL A 695 -18.69 23.03 -13.32
C VAL A 695 -19.69 23.94 -14.01
N TRP A 696 -20.98 23.64 -13.84
CA TRP A 696 -22.07 24.36 -14.50
C TRP A 696 -22.55 25.55 -13.66
N GLY A 697 -22.36 26.77 -14.18
CA GLY A 697 -23.00 27.98 -13.66
C GLY A 697 -24.32 28.28 -14.38
N ARG A 698 -25.08 29.27 -13.87
CA ARG A 698 -26.37 29.67 -14.47
C ARG A 698 -26.27 30.16 -15.93
N ARG A 699 -25.14 30.78 -16.30
CA ARG A 699 -24.89 31.37 -17.64
C ARG A 699 -23.49 31.09 -18.20
N GLN A 700 -22.64 30.39 -17.46
CA GLN A 700 -21.27 30.08 -17.85
C GLN A 700 -20.92 28.67 -17.37
N ALA A 701 -19.94 28.03 -18.00
CA ALA A 701 -19.40 26.75 -17.56
C ALA A 701 -17.88 26.88 -17.47
N THR A 702 -17.29 26.37 -16.38
CA THR A 702 -15.84 26.23 -16.25
C THR A 702 -15.47 24.82 -16.66
N VAL A 703 -14.53 24.70 -17.60
CA VAL A 703 -14.14 23.42 -18.19
C VAL A 703 -12.66 23.17 -17.91
N TRP A 704 -12.37 21.97 -17.42
CA TRP A 704 -11.04 21.40 -17.30
C TRP A 704 -10.93 20.26 -18.31
N PRO A 705 -10.20 20.47 -19.43
CA PRO A 705 -10.02 19.46 -20.47
C PRO A 705 -8.98 18.41 -20.10
#